data_AF-A0A926JT86-F1
#
_entry.id   AF-A0A926JT86-F1
#
_cell.length_a   1.000
_cell.length_b   1.000
_cell.length_c   1.000
_cell.angle_alpha   90.00
_cell.angle_beta   90.00
_cell.angle_gamma   90.00
#
_symmetry.space_group_name_H-M   'P 1'
#
loop_
_entity.id
_entity.type
_entity.pdbx_description
1 polymer ?
#
loop_
_entity_poly.entity_id
_entity_poly.type
_entity_poly.pdbx_seq_one_letter_code
_entity_poly.pdbx_strand_id
1 'polypeptide(L)'
;MKKKLLYSLITGVLSFLYTEAQTIPRVEGSPYPFSAVPDRLFLTSENYSPSERVALQTLMGVIAKDKPEILRDIYGHRTLVENAGVIIDDTYYTDFPGLLARFSDRLDGYILCHPKDRSTNAAISLAGVMNAVAIPEDIEQTAIDAGLTRLLDVREKDESWVLANYGDLFSRTIASYQQSSDDRVNHLADYSTYTGAFQFWDDSATGTLADSVYKRMDKGATYFGWGAGEYETVEQLSLHSGVIHPSDWAPNMSALTNIPPVKETFRQKDPVKAFETVPDVHTVCFVISDGDNVQWLLGSHDSPTSWNNPNRARVNLGWTTSPALAELAPIVYEKYVDNTLTTPEGRNVLIAGPSGRGYHLPGRYPDADLEEECSLLNNYMKRADLRIVNIIDADDSDNDPSAYLKQDNIDALFYYSYGANYTGRQGQIDWYNGKPSIGGRYTLWGTLSSPGSLAEQLNQASTDIYSEDGYSLIPVHVWSRGVDDVLECISRLGPNVRVVAPDEFVWLVKKNLGRLPAGTGNGLKAEYYNGYHRDELKYSKTDPTVDFDWATGTPDESLGTDQFSVRWSGQVQPLYDEAYTFYVYSDDGAKLTVNGQVLIDDYETQGGYTRSGTITLAAGEKYDISLEYGEGNGEAFCYLEWESSSQMRETIPRAQLYSRPDVSEGPVTFYEHCDYNGFHAGLPIGQYKLADLELKGFRDDEIASLKIAKGYKVILYEDDNFKGASKTLTVNNGCLGNWKNRTSSVKVVANGETGLGGTYSLKNINSGLFLDVRGGLGGVSDGANAQLWHKNNQANQTFNLKHLGNGVYTITAYHSAKCLDVEQSDYDDNANISQRTNYEALNQQFIAIPVNGRYYKFISVISGKVIAIAGESTAPEANVVQFTDTGQASAVWELISAPPVGNGDGLTGDYYNGMEFDTHVFSRVDPDIDFDWGEGSPGSGVDTDGYSVRWTGKVEPRYSGEYTFYVTSDNGRRLWVNGELIIDKWIDDWDVEYSGTITLEAGQRYDIRLEYFENYGGANCRLRWSNDSQPKEIIPRNQLYSAGRTITVRTENTSGQGTNAILYPNPASGDLRLQFDAQKARMTVYDMSGRMVIPAMAVRPDEPVDISRLKMGQYIVRFHINGKETTKHLIKE
;
A
#
# COMPACT_ATOMS: atom_id res chain seq x y z
N MET A 1 28.67 34.14 -45.10
CA MET A 1 29.94 34.77 -44.67
C MET A 1 29.65 35.77 -43.54
N LYS A 2 30.49 35.76 -42.49
CA LYS A 2 30.43 36.58 -41.25
C LYS A 2 29.37 36.18 -40.20
N LYS A 3 29.66 35.13 -39.43
CA LYS A 3 29.32 34.97 -37.99
C LYS A 3 30.11 33.78 -37.37
N LYS A 4 31.43 33.79 -37.57
CA LYS A 4 32.44 32.93 -36.90
C LYS A 4 33.67 33.82 -36.68
N LEU A 5 33.61 34.82 -35.79
CA LEU A 5 34.80 35.60 -35.38
C LEU A 5 34.55 36.58 -34.20
N LEU A 6 33.75 36.21 -33.19
CA LEU A 6 33.56 37.08 -32.01
C LEU A 6 33.50 36.33 -30.65
N TYR A 7 34.12 35.14 -30.58
CA TYR A 7 34.34 34.40 -29.33
C TYR A 7 35.82 33.98 -29.20
N SER A 8 36.73 34.86 -29.63
CA SER A 8 38.20 34.65 -29.58
C SER A 8 38.94 35.75 -28.81
N LEU A 9 38.23 36.65 -28.12
CA LEU A 9 38.84 37.67 -27.27
C LEU A 9 37.94 37.88 -26.05
N ILE A 10 38.12 37.05 -25.02
CA ILE A 10 37.92 37.25 -23.56
C ILE A 10 37.97 35.85 -22.92
N THR A 11 39.11 35.19 -23.03
CA THR A 11 39.56 34.03 -22.20
C THR A 11 41.09 33.95 -22.23
N GLY A 12 41.74 35.11 -22.36
CA GLY A 12 43.18 35.24 -22.17
C GLY A 12 43.38 36.08 -20.92
N VAL A 13 44.14 35.56 -19.96
CA VAL A 13 44.49 36.13 -18.64
C VAL A 13 43.59 35.62 -17.50
N LEU A 14 43.63 34.31 -17.23
CA LEU A 14 43.63 33.68 -15.90
C LEU A 14 43.62 32.14 -16.06
N SER A 15 44.76 31.58 -16.47
CA SER A 15 45.00 30.12 -16.42
C SER A 15 46.49 29.85 -16.24
N PHE A 16 47.05 30.43 -15.19
CA PHE A 16 48.10 29.79 -14.41
C PHE A 16 47.49 29.41 -13.06
N LEU A 17 46.42 28.61 -13.13
CA LEU A 17 46.03 27.76 -12.02
C LEU A 17 46.66 26.41 -12.34
N TYR A 18 47.41 25.87 -11.39
CA TYR A 18 47.94 24.52 -11.44
C TYR A 18 46.85 23.58 -11.99
N THR A 19 47.07 22.98 -13.16
CA THR A 19 46.34 21.77 -13.52
C THR A 19 46.79 20.73 -12.52
N GLU A 20 45.97 20.45 -11.51
CA GLU A 20 46.15 19.26 -10.69
C GLU A 20 46.28 18.07 -11.64
N ALA A 21 47.32 17.26 -11.44
CA ALA A 21 47.49 16.04 -12.21
C ALA A 21 46.22 15.21 -12.05
N GLN A 22 45.58 14.82 -13.16
CA GLN A 22 44.39 13.99 -13.12
C GLN A 22 44.76 12.65 -12.46
N THR A 23 44.21 12.37 -11.28
CA THR A 23 44.45 11.13 -10.54
C THR A 23 43.24 10.20 -10.66
N ILE A 24 43.49 8.89 -10.72
CA ILE A 24 42.42 7.89 -10.59
C ILE A 24 42.30 7.52 -9.11
N PRO A 25 41.15 7.75 -8.45
CA PRO A 25 40.95 7.27 -7.08
C PRO A 25 41.12 5.75 -7.03
N ARG A 26 41.87 5.24 -6.05
CA ARG A 26 42.10 3.82 -5.82
C ARG A 26 41.50 3.38 -4.49
N VAL A 27 41.08 2.13 -4.43
CA VAL A 27 40.69 1.41 -3.23
C VAL A 27 41.91 1.29 -2.33
N GLU A 28 41.75 1.67 -1.06
CA GLU A 28 42.79 1.50 -0.06
C GLU A 28 43.15 0.02 0.10
N GLY A 29 44.44 -0.30 0.10
CA GLY A 29 44.93 -1.69 0.15
C GLY A 29 44.89 -2.42 -1.20
N SER A 30 44.48 -1.76 -2.30
CA SER A 30 44.56 -2.32 -3.65
C SER A 30 46.00 -2.72 -4.01
N PRO A 31 46.23 -3.93 -4.55
CA PRO A 31 47.54 -4.33 -5.05
C PRO A 31 47.83 -3.74 -6.45
N TYR A 32 46.85 -3.11 -7.12
CA TYR A 32 46.98 -2.71 -8.52
C TYR A 32 47.69 -1.35 -8.66
N PRO A 33 48.80 -1.29 -9.41
CA PRO A 33 49.58 -0.06 -9.52
C PRO A 33 48.93 0.98 -10.44
N PHE A 34 49.14 2.25 -10.11
CA PHE A 34 48.83 3.41 -10.96
C PHE A 34 50.12 4.19 -11.22
N SER A 35 50.37 4.56 -12.47
CA SER A 35 51.52 5.39 -12.85
C SER A 35 51.07 6.81 -13.15
N ALA A 36 50.38 7.03 -14.26
CA ALA A 36 49.84 8.33 -14.66
C ALA A 36 48.73 8.18 -15.71
N VAL A 37 47.81 9.13 -15.73
CA VAL A 37 46.84 9.25 -16.83
C VAL A 37 47.57 9.69 -18.11
N PRO A 38 47.43 8.95 -19.24
CA PRO A 38 48.07 9.33 -20.49
C PRO A 38 47.37 10.51 -21.16
N ASP A 39 48.15 11.42 -21.73
CA ASP A 39 47.68 12.47 -22.64
C ASP A 39 47.62 11.99 -24.10
N ARG A 40 48.45 11.00 -24.46
CA ARG A 40 48.52 10.39 -25.78
C ARG A 40 48.86 8.91 -25.70
N LEU A 41 48.25 8.09 -26.56
CA LEU A 41 48.65 6.70 -26.82
C LEU A 41 48.92 6.47 -28.32
N PHE A 42 50.04 5.82 -28.63
CA PHE A 42 50.34 5.29 -29.96
C PHE A 42 49.57 3.99 -30.18
N LEU A 43 48.71 4.01 -31.20
CA LEU A 43 47.87 2.89 -31.59
C LEU A 43 48.69 1.87 -32.39
N THR A 44 48.57 0.59 -32.06
CA THR A 44 49.22 -0.51 -32.78
C THR A 44 48.21 -1.55 -33.24
N SER A 45 48.43 -2.12 -34.42
CA SER A 45 47.55 -3.15 -34.99
C SER A 45 47.74 -4.51 -34.33
N GLU A 46 46.75 -5.38 -34.50
CA GLU A 46 46.83 -6.80 -34.13
C GLU A 46 47.64 -7.65 -35.13
N ASN A 47 48.12 -7.09 -36.24
CA ASN A 47 48.70 -7.88 -37.34
C ASN A 47 50.21 -8.19 -37.20
N TYR A 48 50.82 -7.85 -36.06
CA TYR A 48 52.22 -8.19 -35.80
C TYR A 48 52.43 -9.70 -35.67
N SER A 49 53.64 -10.14 -36.01
CA SER A 49 54.07 -11.53 -35.80
C SER A 49 54.05 -11.88 -34.30
N PRO A 50 53.94 -13.18 -33.93
CA PRO A 50 53.97 -13.58 -32.52
C PRO A 50 55.18 -13.01 -31.76
N SER A 51 56.36 -13.04 -32.38
CA SER A 51 57.59 -12.50 -31.78
C SER A 51 57.54 -10.99 -31.55
N GLU A 52 57.03 -10.24 -32.52
CA GLU A 52 56.80 -8.80 -32.36
C GLU A 52 55.75 -8.50 -31.29
N ARG A 53 54.73 -9.35 -31.10
CA ARG A 53 53.74 -9.18 -30.03
C ARG A 53 54.34 -9.40 -28.64
N VAL A 54 55.24 -10.37 -28.46
CA VAL A 54 55.98 -10.55 -27.19
C VAL A 54 56.79 -9.29 -26.88
N ALA A 55 57.54 -8.80 -27.87
CA ALA A 55 58.35 -7.59 -27.71
C ALA A 55 57.49 -6.34 -27.48
N LEU A 56 56.39 -6.17 -28.23
CA LEU A 56 55.44 -5.07 -28.08
C LEU A 56 54.87 -5.03 -26.66
N GLN A 57 54.39 -6.16 -26.15
CA GLN A 57 53.75 -6.17 -24.83
C GLN A 57 54.74 -5.85 -23.72
N THR A 58 55.95 -6.40 -23.77
CA THR A 58 56.97 -6.04 -22.77
C THR A 58 57.37 -4.56 -22.86
N LEU A 59 57.45 -4.01 -24.08
CA LEU A 59 57.61 -2.57 -24.29
C LEU A 59 56.45 -1.77 -23.69
N MET A 60 55.20 -2.16 -23.95
CA MET A 60 54.00 -1.51 -23.41
C MET A 60 54.08 -1.41 -21.88
N GLY A 61 54.38 -2.52 -21.20
CA GLY A 61 54.40 -2.55 -19.75
C GLY A 61 55.57 -1.81 -19.12
N VAL A 62 56.78 -1.90 -19.71
CA VAL A 62 57.94 -1.13 -19.24
C VAL A 62 57.69 0.37 -19.36
N ILE A 63 57.18 0.83 -20.50
CA ILE A 63 56.86 2.24 -20.71
C ILE A 63 55.74 2.71 -19.77
N ALA A 64 54.75 1.86 -19.52
CA ALA A 64 53.62 2.16 -18.64
C ALA A 64 54.03 2.42 -17.18
N LYS A 65 55.22 1.97 -16.73
CA LYS A 65 55.70 2.22 -15.36
C LYS A 65 55.82 3.71 -15.02
N ASP A 66 56.19 4.53 -16.00
CA ASP A 66 56.20 5.98 -15.85
C ASP A 66 54.84 6.58 -16.24
N LYS A 67 54.39 6.26 -17.45
CA LYS A 67 53.13 6.71 -18.05
C LYS A 67 52.85 5.85 -19.28
N PRO A 68 51.68 5.21 -19.41
CA PRO A 68 51.37 4.42 -20.60
C PRO A 68 51.34 5.30 -21.85
N GLU A 69 51.91 4.81 -22.95
CA GLU A 69 51.97 5.54 -24.22
C GLU A 69 51.61 4.65 -25.42
N ILE A 70 51.21 3.40 -25.22
CA ILE A 70 50.95 2.44 -26.30
C ILE A 70 49.61 1.74 -26.04
N LEU A 71 48.80 1.59 -27.09
CA LEU A 71 47.51 0.89 -27.06
C LEU A 71 47.36 -0.02 -28.28
N ARG A 72 46.99 -1.27 -28.07
CA ARG A 72 46.59 -2.17 -29.15
C ARG A 72 45.15 -1.91 -29.59
N ASP A 73 44.90 -1.82 -30.89
CA ASP A 73 43.57 -1.62 -31.45
C ASP A 73 42.77 -2.92 -31.48
N ILE A 74 42.20 -3.27 -30.34
CA ILE A 74 41.45 -4.51 -30.14
C ILE A 74 40.19 -4.25 -29.29
N TYR A 75 39.13 -5.02 -29.54
CA TYR A 75 37.86 -5.03 -28.79
C TYR A 75 37.20 -3.65 -28.57
N GLY A 76 37.48 -2.68 -29.47
CA GLY A 76 36.91 -1.34 -29.38
C GLY A 76 37.50 -0.47 -28.26
N HIS A 77 38.65 -0.85 -27.68
CA HIS A 77 39.30 -0.08 -26.61
C HIS A 77 39.69 1.33 -27.06
N ARG A 78 40.06 1.49 -28.33
CA ARG A 78 40.34 2.80 -28.94
C ARG A 78 39.23 3.82 -28.63
N THR A 79 37.98 3.49 -28.94
CA THR A 79 36.84 4.40 -28.77
C THR A 79 36.64 4.78 -27.30
N LEU A 80 36.83 3.82 -26.37
CA LEU A 80 36.69 4.08 -24.93
C LEU A 80 37.76 5.04 -24.42
N VAL A 81 38.99 4.86 -24.88
CA VAL A 81 40.11 5.72 -24.52
C VAL A 81 39.95 7.13 -25.12
N GLU A 82 39.48 7.24 -26.36
CA GLU A 82 39.16 8.53 -26.98
C GLU A 82 38.05 9.27 -26.19
N ASN A 83 37.04 8.56 -25.71
CA ASN A 83 35.96 9.13 -24.89
C ASN A 83 36.45 9.64 -23.52
N ALA A 84 37.52 9.07 -22.97
CA ALA A 84 38.18 9.56 -21.76
C ALA A 84 39.06 10.81 -22.01
N GLY A 85 39.11 11.32 -23.24
CA GLY A 85 39.85 12.54 -23.61
C GLY A 85 41.32 12.31 -23.97
N VAL A 86 41.76 11.06 -24.11
CA VAL A 86 43.14 10.71 -24.46
C VAL A 86 43.34 10.76 -25.98
N ILE A 87 44.44 11.37 -26.43
CA ILE A 87 44.75 11.48 -27.86
C ILE A 87 45.25 10.13 -28.39
N ILE A 88 44.62 9.62 -29.44
CA ILE A 88 45.11 8.44 -30.17
C ILE A 88 45.94 8.87 -31.38
N ASP A 89 47.14 8.28 -31.51
CA ASP A 89 48.10 8.54 -32.58
C ASP A 89 48.41 7.23 -33.35
N ASP A 90 48.09 7.17 -34.63
CA ASP A 90 48.26 5.97 -35.47
C ASP A 90 49.58 5.93 -36.25
N THR A 91 50.56 6.80 -35.92
CA THR A 91 51.86 6.89 -36.61
C THR A 91 52.57 5.54 -36.77
N TYR A 92 52.49 4.66 -35.76
CA TYR A 92 53.18 3.37 -35.72
C TYR A 92 52.28 2.15 -35.91
N TYR A 93 51.07 2.34 -36.44
CA TYR A 93 50.01 1.32 -36.44
C TYR A 93 50.46 -0.05 -36.97
N THR A 94 51.31 -0.10 -37.99
CA THR A 94 51.91 -1.34 -38.52
C THR A 94 53.44 -1.33 -38.52
N ASP A 95 54.07 -0.46 -37.73
CA ASP A 95 55.53 -0.25 -37.73
C ASP A 95 56.13 -0.49 -36.33
N PHE A 96 56.24 -1.77 -35.95
CA PHE A 96 56.87 -2.15 -34.68
C PHE A 96 58.34 -1.71 -34.59
N PRO A 97 59.20 -1.87 -35.62
CA PRO A 97 60.58 -1.37 -35.56
C PRO A 97 60.67 0.14 -35.28
N GLY A 98 59.84 0.95 -35.94
CA GLY A 98 59.78 2.39 -35.68
C GLY A 98 59.30 2.73 -34.28
N LEU A 99 58.32 1.98 -33.75
CA LEU A 99 57.84 2.12 -32.38
C LEU A 99 58.92 1.76 -31.35
N LEU A 100 59.64 0.66 -31.56
CA LEU A 100 60.73 0.26 -30.67
C LEU A 100 61.85 1.32 -30.66
N ALA A 101 62.23 1.83 -31.83
CA ALA A 101 63.22 2.90 -31.95
C ALA A 101 62.75 4.22 -31.32
N ARG A 102 61.43 4.51 -31.31
CA ARG A 102 60.87 5.70 -30.65
C ARG A 102 61.11 5.71 -29.14
N PHE A 103 61.15 4.53 -28.53
CA PHE A 103 61.26 4.33 -27.09
C PHE A 103 62.63 3.79 -26.64
N SER A 104 63.56 3.51 -27.55
CA SER A 104 64.83 2.85 -27.20
C SER A 104 65.68 3.63 -26.21
N ASP A 105 65.68 4.96 -26.27
CA ASP A 105 66.40 5.84 -25.32
C ASP A 105 65.86 5.76 -23.87
N ARG A 106 64.69 5.15 -23.65
CA ARG A 106 64.10 4.93 -22.32
C ARG A 106 64.37 3.53 -21.76
N LEU A 107 65.04 2.67 -22.53
CA LEU A 107 65.30 1.28 -22.18
C LEU A 107 66.79 1.09 -21.90
N ASP A 108 67.10 0.25 -20.91
CA ASP A 108 68.49 -0.10 -20.59
C ASP A 108 69.06 -1.12 -21.58
N GLY A 109 68.19 -1.85 -22.28
CA GLY A 109 68.55 -2.80 -23.34
C GLY A 109 67.48 -3.85 -23.62
N TYR A 110 67.88 -5.02 -24.08
CA TYR A 110 66.97 -6.15 -24.34
C TYR A 110 67.45 -7.47 -23.77
N ILE A 111 66.51 -8.40 -23.59
CA ILE A 111 66.75 -9.76 -23.09
C ILE A 111 66.36 -10.75 -24.19
N LEU A 112 67.34 -11.56 -24.64
CA LEU A 112 67.17 -12.49 -25.74
C LEU A 112 66.55 -13.81 -25.26
N CYS A 113 65.50 -14.27 -25.94
CA CYS A 113 64.81 -15.54 -25.66
C CYS A 113 64.44 -16.30 -26.93
N HIS A 114 63.94 -17.52 -26.78
CA HIS A 114 63.25 -18.21 -27.88
C HIS A 114 61.85 -17.62 -28.08
N PRO A 115 61.25 -17.78 -29.29
CA PRO A 115 59.95 -17.18 -29.59
C PRO A 115 58.76 -17.73 -28.79
N LYS A 116 58.81 -19.00 -28.37
CA LYS A 116 57.66 -19.67 -27.75
C LYS A 116 58.10 -20.86 -26.88
N ASP A 117 58.69 -20.57 -25.73
CA ASP A 117 59.00 -21.56 -24.70
C ASP A 117 59.18 -20.93 -23.30
N ARG A 118 59.73 -21.71 -22.37
CA ARG A 118 60.01 -21.30 -20.98
C ARG A 118 60.96 -20.09 -20.88
N SER A 119 61.89 -19.93 -21.82
CA SER A 119 62.79 -18.78 -21.87
C SER A 119 62.06 -17.47 -22.18
N THR A 120 60.91 -17.55 -22.87
CA THR A 120 60.07 -16.37 -23.14
C THR A 120 59.49 -15.79 -21.85
N ASN A 121 58.94 -16.63 -20.96
CA ASN A 121 58.48 -16.21 -19.63
C ASN A 121 59.64 -15.67 -18.77
N ALA A 122 60.81 -16.31 -18.85
CA ALA A 122 62.01 -15.84 -18.17
C ALA A 122 62.40 -14.42 -18.61
N ALA A 123 62.39 -14.16 -19.92
CA ALA A 123 62.67 -12.84 -20.48
C ALA A 123 61.60 -11.80 -20.13
N ILE A 124 60.31 -12.15 -20.21
CA ILE A 124 59.20 -11.25 -19.84
C ILE A 124 59.30 -10.83 -18.37
N SER A 125 59.56 -11.77 -17.45
CA SER A 125 59.70 -11.46 -16.03
C SER A 125 60.85 -10.47 -15.80
N LEU A 126 62.03 -10.77 -16.36
CA LEU A 126 63.22 -9.95 -16.19
C LEU A 126 63.10 -8.57 -16.87
N ALA A 127 62.42 -8.49 -18.01
CA ALA A 127 62.16 -7.23 -18.73
C ALA A 127 61.51 -6.19 -17.82
N GLY A 128 60.54 -6.61 -16.99
CA GLY A 128 59.89 -5.75 -16.01
C GLY A 128 60.85 -5.15 -14.98
N VAL A 129 61.76 -5.94 -14.42
CA VAL A 129 62.64 -5.49 -13.32
C VAL A 129 63.98 -4.91 -13.78
N MET A 130 64.34 -5.09 -15.06
CA MET A 130 65.61 -4.63 -15.65
C MET A 130 65.45 -3.46 -16.63
N ASN A 131 64.26 -2.84 -16.70
CA ASN A 131 63.97 -1.76 -17.65
C ASN A 131 64.33 -2.12 -19.11
N ALA A 132 63.95 -3.33 -19.53
CA ALA A 132 64.38 -3.92 -20.80
C ALA A 132 63.19 -4.52 -21.57
N VAL A 133 63.38 -4.81 -22.86
CA VAL A 133 62.36 -5.49 -23.69
C VAL A 133 62.74 -6.94 -23.92
N ALA A 134 61.78 -7.85 -23.84
CA ALA A 134 61.99 -9.26 -24.20
C ALA A 134 61.97 -9.40 -25.72
N ILE A 135 63.05 -9.90 -26.31
CA ILE A 135 63.24 -9.99 -27.75
C ILE A 135 63.45 -11.46 -28.13
N PRO A 136 62.47 -12.09 -28.81
CA PRO A 136 62.67 -13.36 -29.47
C PRO A 136 63.80 -13.33 -30.50
N GLU A 137 64.57 -14.41 -30.58
CA GLU A 137 65.78 -14.49 -31.40
C GLU A 137 65.55 -14.29 -32.90
N ASP A 138 64.36 -14.59 -33.40
CA ASP A 138 64.01 -14.41 -34.82
C ASP A 138 63.81 -12.94 -35.21
N ILE A 139 63.70 -12.03 -34.23
CA ILE A 139 63.61 -10.57 -34.42
C ILE A 139 64.73 -9.80 -33.69
N GLU A 140 65.83 -10.46 -33.28
CA GLU A 140 66.96 -9.82 -32.57
C GLU A 140 67.51 -8.61 -33.36
N GLN A 141 67.53 -8.70 -34.69
CA GLN A 141 68.01 -7.61 -35.55
C GLN A 141 67.20 -6.32 -35.37
N THR A 142 65.89 -6.41 -35.10
CA THR A 142 65.03 -5.24 -34.85
C THR A 142 65.48 -4.46 -33.62
N ALA A 143 65.92 -5.15 -32.57
CA ALA A 143 66.44 -4.52 -31.35
C ALA A 143 67.83 -3.89 -31.58
N ILE A 144 68.68 -4.56 -32.36
CA ILE A 144 70.01 -4.05 -32.75
C ILE A 144 69.85 -2.78 -33.59
N ASP A 145 68.93 -2.77 -34.55
CA ASP A 145 68.67 -1.62 -35.43
C ASP A 145 68.06 -0.44 -34.67
N ALA A 146 67.32 -0.70 -33.58
CA ALA A 146 66.82 0.33 -32.66
C ALA A 146 67.91 0.88 -31.69
N GLY A 147 69.13 0.35 -31.75
CA GLY A 147 70.26 0.80 -30.93
C GLY A 147 70.34 0.16 -29.54
N LEU A 148 69.57 -0.88 -29.26
CA LEU A 148 69.53 -1.52 -27.94
C LEU A 148 70.71 -2.48 -27.74
N THR A 149 71.23 -2.51 -26.52
CA THR A 149 72.28 -3.47 -26.11
C THR A 149 71.64 -4.72 -25.50
N ARG A 150 72.20 -5.91 -25.80
CA ARG A 150 71.78 -7.14 -25.15
C ARG A 150 72.26 -7.18 -23.70
N LEU A 151 71.33 -7.18 -22.75
CA LEU A 151 71.64 -7.26 -21.32
C LEU A 151 71.84 -8.70 -20.87
N LEU A 152 71.02 -9.62 -21.38
CA LEU A 152 71.05 -11.03 -21.00
C LEU A 152 70.58 -11.92 -22.17
N ASP A 153 71.09 -13.14 -22.22
CA ASP A 153 70.63 -14.22 -23.09
C ASP A 153 70.09 -15.35 -22.22
N VAL A 154 68.78 -15.58 -22.28
CA VAL A 154 68.07 -16.53 -21.42
C VAL A 154 67.53 -17.74 -22.19
N ARG A 155 67.91 -17.93 -23.45
CA ARG A 155 67.46 -19.06 -24.30
C ARG A 155 67.63 -20.44 -23.64
N GLU A 156 68.73 -20.61 -22.90
CA GLU A 156 69.05 -21.84 -22.18
C GLU A 156 68.67 -21.78 -20.68
N LYS A 157 67.71 -20.92 -20.32
CA LYS A 157 67.22 -20.69 -18.94
C LYS A 157 65.70 -20.83 -18.90
N ASP A 158 65.19 -21.08 -17.70
CA ASP A 158 63.77 -21.16 -17.41
C ASP A 158 63.40 -20.25 -16.22
N GLU A 159 62.12 -20.26 -15.88
CA GLU A 159 61.56 -19.46 -14.79
C GLU A 159 62.10 -19.92 -13.44
N SER A 160 62.39 -21.21 -13.25
CA SER A 160 63.03 -21.71 -12.03
C SER A 160 64.40 -21.06 -11.81
N TRP A 161 65.21 -20.94 -12.87
CA TRP A 161 66.47 -20.22 -12.83
C TRP A 161 66.27 -18.74 -12.52
N VAL A 162 65.27 -18.09 -13.14
CA VAL A 162 64.97 -16.68 -12.87
C VAL A 162 64.58 -16.47 -11.41
N LEU A 163 63.68 -17.29 -10.86
CA LEU A 163 63.25 -17.20 -9.47
C LEU A 163 64.42 -17.38 -8.50
N ALA A 164 65.34 -18.31 -8.79
CA ALA A 164 66.50 -18.57 -7.94
C ALA A 164 67.55 -17.45 -7.95
N ASN A 165 67.65 -16.67 -9.03
CA ASN A 165 68.72 -15.65 -9.20
C ASN A 165 68.22 -14.21 -9.03
N TYR A 166 66.94 -13.96 -9.31
CA TYR A 166 66.34 -12.62 -9.34
C TYR A 166 65.04 -12.54 -8.53
N GLY A 167 64.70 -13.61 -7.80
CA GLY A 167 63.44 -13.73 -7.06
C GLY A 167 63.11 -12.52 -6.19
N ASP A 168 64.09 -11.91 -5.54
CA ASP A 168 63.89 -10.77 -4.63
C ASP A 168 63.47 -9.47 -5.35
N LEU A 169 63.62 -9.39 -6.67
CA LEU A 169 63.26 -8.20 -7.46
C LEU A 169 61.78 -8.16 -7.86
N PHE A 170 61.10 -9.31 -7.85
CA PHE A 170 59.71 -9.40 -8.31
C PHE A 170 58.72 -9.03 -7.20
N SER A 171 57.54 -8.56 -7.62
CA SER A 171 56.42 -8.30 -6.72
C SER A 171 56.11 -9.51 -5.82
N ARG A 172 55.68 -9.23 -4.59
CA ARG A 172 55.15 -10.25 -3.65
C ARG A 172 53.63 -10.21 -3.53
N THR A 173 52.99 -9.23 -4.15
CA THR A 173 51.54 -9.05 -4.14
C THR A 173 50.89 -9.37 -5.48
N ILE A 174 51.68 -9.42 -6.58
CA ILE A 174 51.22 -9.79 -7.92
C ILE A 174 52.15 -10.82 -8.57
N ALA A 175 51.58 -11.89 -9.13
CA ALA A 175 52.27 -12.87 -9.98
C ALA A 175 51.45 -13.17 -11.24
N SER A 176 52.08 -13.73 -12.28
CA SER A 176 51.39 -14.11 -13.52
C SER A 176 51.61 -15.59 -13.84
N TYR A 177 50.53 -16.37 -13.93
CA TYR A 177 50.55 -17.78 -14.32
C TYR A 177 50.19 -17.89 -15.80
N GLN A 178 51.20 -17.96 -16.67
CA GLN A 178 51.06 -17.80 -18.12
C GLN A 178 51.76 -18.91 -18.89
N GLN A 179 51.02 -19.67 -19.70
CA GLN A 179 51.60 -20.63 -20.63
C GLN A 179 52.45 -19.93 -21.70
N SER A 180 53.68 -20.39 -21.90
CA SER A 180 54.63 -19.80 -22.84
C SER A 180 54.92 -20.64 -24.09
N SER A 181 54.44 -21.88 -24.13
CA SER A 181 54.62 -22.79 -25.27
C SER A 181 53.48 -22.77 -26.30
N ASP A 182 52.48 -21.91 -26.13
CA ASP A 182 51.39 -21.71 -27.11
C ASP A 182 51.11 -20.21 -27.36
N ASP A 183 49.99 -19.89 -28.03
CA ASP A 183 49.67 -18.53 -28.43
C ASP A 183 49.34 -17.59 -27.26
N ARG A 184 49.13 -18.11 -26.05
CA ARG A 184 48.92 -17.29 -24.83
C ARG A 184 50.10 -16.41 -24.51
N VAL A 185 51.33 -16.78 -24.88
CA VAL A 185 52.53 -15.94 -24.69
C VAL A 185 52.43 -14.56 -25.37
N ASN A 186 51.50 -14.41 -26.33
CA ASN A 186 51.21 -13.15 -27.02
C ASN A 186 50.24 -12.22 -26.26
N HIS A 187 49.95 -12.53 -24.99
CA HIS A 187 49.03 -11.82 -24.11
C HIS A 187 49.61 -11.68 -22.69
N LEU A 188 49.02 -10.79 -21.88
CA LEU A 188 49.34 -10.50 -20.47
C LEU A 188 50.74 -9.92 -20.16
N ALA A 189 51.72 -10.09 -21.04
CA ALA A 189 53.11 -9.69 -20.78
C ALA A 189 53.26 -8.18 -20.51
N ASP A 190 52.33 -7.35 -21.01
CA ASP A 190 52.30 -5.91 -20.71
C ASP A 190 51.96 -5.65 -19.25
N TYR A 191 51.02 -6.37 -18.66
CA TYR A 191 50.70 -6.22 -17.25
C TYR A 191 51.77 -6.86 -16.35
N SER A 192 52.30 -8.03 -16.73
CA SER A 192 53.38 -8.68 -15.97
C SER A 192 54.61 -7.77 -15.85
N THR A 193 55.02 -7.16 -16.95
CA THR A 193 56.17 -6.23 -16.94
C THR A 193 55.86 -4.95 -16.18
N TYR A 194 54.68 -4.34 -16.41
CA TYR A 194 54.23 -3.14 -15.71
C TYR A 194 54.24 -3.29 -14.19
N THR A 195 53.67 -4.39 -13.69
CA THR A 195 53.56 -4.68 -12.26
C THR A 195 54.85 -5.25 -11.64
N GLY A 196 55.85 -5.60 -12.45
CA GLY A 196 57.04 -6.30 -11.98
C GLY A 196 56.74 -7.70 -11.44
N ALA A 197 55.66 -8.32 -11.93
CA ALA A 197 55.25 -9.65 -11.55
C ALA A 197 56.23 -10.71 -12.07
N PHE A 198 56.40 -11.78 -11.30
CA PHE A 198 57.05 -12.98 -11.80
C PHE A 198 56.07 -13.76 -12.68
N GLN A 199 56.36 -13.89 -13.97
CA GLN A 199 55.56 -14.64 -14.93
C GLN A 199 56.11 -16.05 -15.10
N PHE A 200 55.29 -17.06 -14.84
CA PHE A 200 55.70 -18.46 -14.82
C PHE A 200 54.62 -19.39 -15.39
N TRP A 201 55.04 -20.58 -15.81
CA TRP A 201 54.14 -21.71 -16.06
C TRP A 201 54.59 -22.91 -15.20
N ASP A 202 53.68 -23.81 -14.90
CA ASP A 202 54.01 -25.16 -14.43
C ASP A 202 52.91 -26.07 -15.00
N ASP A 203 53.27 -27.28 -15.43
CA ASP A 203 52.35 -28.19 -16.11
C ASP A 203 51.29 -28.78 -15.16
N SER A 204 51.43 -28.53 -13.86
CA SER A 204 50.47 -28.84 -12.82
C SER A 204 50.37 -27.68 -11.83
N ALA A 205 49.16 -27.38 -11.36
CA ALA A 205 48.94 -26.48 -10.23
C ALA A 205 49.68 -26.90 -8.94
N THR A 206 50.07 -28.18 -8.82
CA THR A 206 50.85 -28.71 -7.69
C THR A 206 52.33 -28.95 -8.04
N GLY A 207 52.78 -28.43 -9.19
CA GLY A 207 54.16 -28.54 -9.62
C GLY A 207 55.12 -27.75 -8.73
N THR A 208 56.41 -28.10 -8.81
CA THR A 208 57.44 -27.57 -7.89
C THR A 208 57.64 -26.06 -8.04
N LEU A 209 57.52 -25.53 -9.26
CA LEU A 209 57.69 -24.10 -9.48
C LEU A 209 56.45 -23.35 -9.00
N ALA A 210 55.25 -23.82 -9.33
CA ALA A 210 54.00 -23.24 -8.86
C ALA A 210 53.95 -23.15 -7.32
N ASP A 211 54.20 -24.26 -6.63
CA ASP A 211 54.27 -24.32 -5.16
C ASP A 211 55.33 -23.37 -4.57
N SER A 212 56.49 -23.24 -5.23
CA SER A 212 57.53 -22.30 -4.81
C SER A 212 57.09 -20.84 -4.94
N VAL A 213 56.32 -20.51 -5.98
CA VAL A 213 55.73 -19.18 -6.14
C VAL A 213 54.67 -18.94 -5.08
N TYR A 214 53.74 -19.87 -4.89
CA TYR A 214 52.64 -19.72 -3.92
C TYR A 214 53.15 -19.43 -2.51
N LYS A 215 54.17 -20.15 -2.07
CA LYS A 215 54.81 -19.96 -0.75
C LYS A 215 55.59 -18.67 -0.61
N ARG A 216 56.01 -18.05 -1.73
CA ARG A 216 56.77 -16.80 -1.72
C ARG A 216 55.87 -15.58 -1.56
N MET A 217 54.66 -15.64 -2.14
CA MET A 217 53.74 -14.50 -2.21
C MET A 217 53.16 -14.13 -0.85
N ASP A 218 52.79 -12.86 -0.71
CA ASP A 218 52.12 -12.35 0.48
C ASP A 218 50.66 -12.83 0.52
N LYS A 219 50.06 -12.84 1.71
CA LYS A 219 48.64 -13.14 1.86
C LYS A 219 47.80 -12.10 1.12
N GLY A 220 46.71 -12.53 0.48
CA GLY A 220 45.89 -11.69 -0.40
C GLY A 220 46.50 -11.43 -1.78
N ALA A 221 47.64 -12.05 -2.12
CA ALA A 221 48.29 -11.86 -3.41
C ALA A 221 47.38 -12.22 -4.58
N THR A 222 47.53 -11.45 -5.66
CA THR A 222 46.74 -11.58 -6.88
C THR A 222 47.53 -12.24 -7.99
N TYR A 223 46.95 -13.26 -8.58
CA TYR A 223 47.49 -13.96 -9.72
C TYR A 223 46.74 -13.51 -10.97
N PHE A 224 47.48 -13.22 -12.03
CA PHE A 224 46.92 -12.98 -13.37
C PHE A 224 47.24 -14.17 -14.26
N GLY A 225 46.42 -14.44 -15.27
CA GLY A 225 46.59 -15.56 -16.18
C GLY A 225 45.71 -16.75 -15.80
N TRP A 226 46.14 -17.96 -16.15
CA TRP A 226 45.40 -19.18 -15.89
C TRP A 226 46.33 -20.38 -15.75
N GLY A 227 46.17 -21.15 -14.68
CA GLY A 227 47.05 -22.29 -14.36
C GLY A 227 46.67 -23.60 -15.07
N ALA A 228 47.38 -24.67 -14.72
CA ALA A 228 47.15 -26.00 -15.27
C ALA A 228 45.96 -26.70 -14.57
N GLY A 229 44.76 -26.42 -15.08
CA GLY A 229 43.48 -26.92 -14.55
C GLY A 229 42.76 -25.88 -13.70
N GLU A 230 41.44 -25.73 -13.87
CA GLU A 230 40.66 -24.72 -13.14
C GLU A 230 40.64 -25.00 -11.64
N TYR A 231 39.98 -26.09 -11.24
CA TYR A 231 39.73 -26.39 -9.84
C TYR A 231 41.04 -26.51 -9.06
N GLU A 232 42.02 -27.25 -9.59
CA GLU A 232 43.29 -27.47 -8.91
C GLU A 232 44.08 -26.17 -8.74
N THR A 233 44.08 -25.29 -9.74
CA THR A 233 44.77 -23.99 -9.63
C THR A 233 44.10 -23.12 -8.57
N VAL A 234 42.78 -22.96 -8.63
CA VAL A 234 42.05 -22.09 -7.70
C VAL A 234 42.12 -22.64 -6.27
N GLU A 235 42.04 -23.96 -6.08
CA GLU A 235 42.20 -24.60 -4.78
C GLU A 235 43.59 -24.36 -4.19
N GLN A 236 44.68 -24.58 -4.96
CA GLN A 236 46.03 -24.36 -4.47
C GLN A 236 46.31 -22.90 -4.13
N LEU A 237 45.80 -21.96 -4.93
CA LEU A 237 45.89 -20.54 -4.63
C LEU A 237 45.11 -20.16 -3.35
N SER A 238 43.89 -20.68 -3.20
CA SER A 238 43.05 -20.41 -2.02
C SER A 238 43.71 -20.92 -0.73
N LEU A 239 44.31 -22.12 -0.77
CA LEU A 239 45.07 -22.68 0.36
C LEU A 239 46.28 -21.85 0.78
N HIS A 240 46.78 -20.99 -0.13
CA HIS A 240 47.88 -20.06 0.11
C HIS A 240 47.40 -18.60 0.21
N SER A 241 46.10 -18.39 0.49
CA SER A 241 45.50 -17.06 0.64
C SER A 241 45.68 -16.18 -0.60
N GLY A 242 45.61 -16.76 -1.80
CA GLY A 242 45.71 -16.06 -3.09
C GLY A 242 44.38 -16.04 -3.84
N VAL A 243 44.23 -15.06 -4.74
CA VAL A 243 43.10 -14.96 -5.68
C VAL A 243 43.60 -14.90 -7.12
N ILE A 244 42.84 -15.40 -8.09
CA ILE A 244 43.21 -15.33 -9.51
C ILE A 244 42.23 -14.51 -10.35
N HIS A 245 42.77 -13.75 -11.28
CA HIS A 245 42.07 -13.10 -12.39
C HIS A 245 42.37 -13.87 -13.67
N PRO A 246 41.40 -14.60 -14.24
CA PRO A 246 41.55 -15.22 -15.55
C PRO A 246 41.87 -14.15 -16.60
N SER A 247 43.12 -14.14 -17.07
CA SER A 247 43.63 -13.07 -17.94
C SER A 247 44.74 -13.52 -18.88
N ASP A 248 44.83 -14.81 -19.18
CA ASP A 248 45.88 -15.38 -20.04
C ASP A 248 45.76 -14.97 -21.52
N TRP A 249 44.65 -14.34 -21.89
CA TRP A 249 44.41 -13.71 -23.19
C TRP A 249 44.14 -12.20 -23.11
N ALA A 250 44.29 -11.59 -21.94
CA ALA A 250 43.92 -10.18 -21.73
C ALA A 250 44.86 -9.22 -22.48
N PRO A 251 44.33 -8.25 -23.24
CA PRO A 251 45.12 -7.20 -23.87
C PRO A 251 45.07 -5.88 -23.07
N ASN A 252 46.07 -5.02 -23.30
CA ASN A 252 46.05 -3.60 -22.94
C ASN A 252 45.89 -3.27 -21.44
N MET A 253 46.08 -4.23 -20.53
CA MET A 253 45.81 -4.00 -19.11
C MET A 253 46.70 -2.90 -18.51
N SER A 254 47.96 -2.81 -18.95
CA SER A 254 48.91 -1.77 -18.51
C SER A 254 48.46 -0.34 -18.89
N ALA A 255 47.76 -0.20 -20.02
CA ALA A 255 47.15 1.06 -20.44
C ALA A 255 45.80 1.29 -19.73
N LEU A 256 44.89 0.32 -19.82
CA LEU A 256 43.50 0.46 -19.36
C LEU A 256 43.38 0.76 -17.86
N THR A 257 44.26 0.20 -17.03
CA THR A 257 44.25 0.48 -15.58
C THR A 257 44.51 1.96 -15.28
N ASN A 258 45.18 2.67 -16.18
CA ASN A 258 45.56 4.08 -16.07
C ASN A 258 44.62 5.02 -16.84
N ILE A 259 43.53 4.52 -17.43
CA ILE A 259 42.51 5.34 -18.08
C ILE A 259 41.39 5.64 -17.07
N PRO A 260 41.14 6.92 -16.73
CA PRO A 260 40.09 7.29 -15.80
C PRO A 260 38.70 7.00 -16.39
N PRO A 261 37.69 6.73 -15.55
CA PRO A 261 36.30 6.82 -15.98
C PRO A 261 35.93 8.27 -16.32
N VAL A 262 34.87 8.48 -17.10
CA VAL A 262 34.35 9.82 -17.42
C VAL A 262 33.57 10.41 -16.24
N LYS A 263 32.91 9.57 -15.44
CA LYS A 263 32.15 9.92 -14.25
C LYS A 263 32.96 9.70 -12.98
N GLU A 264 32.68 10.50 -11.95
CA GLU A 264 33.37 10.42 -10.66
C GLU A 264 33.02 9.15 -9.87
N THR A 265 31.80 8.65 -10.02
CA THR A 265 31.29 7.46 -9.30
C THR A 265 30.53 6.54 -10.23
N PHE A 266 30.70 5.22 -10.03
CA PHE A 266 29.88 4.21 -10.68
C PHE A 266 28.53 4.09 -9.96
N ARG A 267 27.44 4.02 -10.73
CA ARG A 267 26.10 3.82 -10.20
C ARG A 267 25.24 3.01 -11.17
N GLN A 268 24.79 1.85 -10.74
CA GLN A 268 23.80 1.04 -11.45
C GLN A 268 22.46 1.77 -11.45
N LYS A 269 21.64 1.53 -12.48
CA LYS A 269 20.33 2.21 -12.59
C LYS A 269 19.34 1.67 -11.56
N ASP A 270 18.56 2.55 -10.96
CA ASP A 270 17.45 2.20 -10.07
C ASP A 270 16.30 1.51 -10.83
N PRO A 271 15.48 0.68 -10.15
CA PRO A 271 14.36 0.00 -10.80
C PRO A 271 13.27 0.99 -11.25
N VAL A 272 12.64 0.74 -12.41
CA VAL A 272 11.51 1.59 -12.90
C VAL A 272 10.31 1.54 -11.96
N LYS A 273 10.13 0.41 -11.27
CA LYS A 273 9.03 0.17 -10.35
C LYS A 273 9.59 -0.32 -9.02
N ALA A 274 8.98 0.14 -7.93
CA ALA A 274 9.28 -0.40 -6.60
C ALA A 274 9.02 -1.91 -6.56
N PHE A 275 9.82 -2.62 -5.77
CA PHE A 275 9.65 -4.06 -5.56
C PHE A 275 8.34 -4.34 -4.82
N GLU A 276 7.67 -5.43 -5.20
CA GLU A 276 6.38 -5.81 -4.63
C GLU A 276 6.34 -7.29 -4.27
N THR A 277 5.65 -7.64 -3.19
CA THR A 277 5.35 -9.04 -2.86
C THR A 277 4.11 -9.46 -3.64
N VAL A 278 4.21 -10.57 -4.36
CA VAL A 278 3.07 -11.20 -5.04
C VAL A 278 2.85 -12.56 -4.37
N PRO A 279 1.67 -12.84 -3.78
CA PRO A 279 1.39 -14.13 -3.17
C PRO A 279 1.23 -15.23 -4.24
N ASP A 280 1.37 -16.48 -3.82
CA ASP A 280 1.07 -17.67 -4.63
C ASP A 280 1.87 -17.76 -5.94
N VAL A 281 3.11 -17.26 -5.95
CA VAL A 281 4.05 -17.41 -7.09
C VAL A 281 5.38 -18.05 -6.66
N HIS A 282 5.99 -18.81 -7.57
CA HIS A 282 7.37 -19.25 -7.46
C HIS A 282 8.28 -18.16 -8.03
N THR A 283 9.25 -17.67 -7.25
CA THR A 283 10.13 -16.57 -7.63
C THR A 283 11.45 -17.09 -8.20
N VAL A 284 11.85 -16.61 -9.37
CA VAL A 284 13.02 -17.09 -10.11
C VAL A 284 13.97 -15.94 -10.41
N CYS A 285 15.27 -16.15 -10.20
CA CYS A 285 16.33 -15.23 -10.58
C CYS A 285 17.34 -15.94 -11.49
N PHE A 286 17.58 -15.39 -12.68
CA PHE A 286 18.60 -15.87 -13.60
C PHE A 286 19.87 -15.03 -13.48
N VAL A 287 21.04 -15.67 -13.49
CA VAL A 287 22.33 -14.99 -13.38
C VAL A 287 23.33 -15.57 -14.38
N ILE A 288 23.83 -14.74 -15.29
CA ILE A 288 24.93 -15.09 -16.21
C ILE A 288 26.23 -15.22 -15.41
N SER A 289 26.90 -16.36 -15.56
CA SER A 289 28.14 -16.75 -14.88
C SER A 289 29.42 -16.25 -15.57
N ASP A 290 30.58 -16.60 -15.01
CA ASP A 290 31.95 -16.35 -15.52
C ASP A 290 32.39 -14.88 -15.53
N GLY A 291 31.74 -14.03 -14.75
CA GLY A 291 32.09 -12.62 -14.61
C GLY A 291 33.37 -12.33 -13.84
N ASP A 292 34.00 -13.32 -13.22
CA ASP A 292 35.36 -13.22 -12.69
C ASP A 292 36.43 -13.14 -13.79
N ASN A 293 36.08 -13.62 -14.99
CA ASN A 293 36.99 -13.75 -16.13
C ASN A 293 37.32 -12.40 -16.78
N VAL A 294 38.39 -11.76 -16.31
CA VAL A 294 38.82 -10.42 -16.75
C VAL A 294 39.10 -10.36 -18.26
N GLN A 295 39.72 -11.37 -18.86
CA GLN A 295 39.94 -11.35 -20.32
C GLN A 295 38.65 -11.35 -21.14
N TRP A 296 37.60 -12.02 -20.66
CA TRP A 296 36.31 -12.02 -21.31
C TRP A 296 35.65 -10.64 -21.21
N LEU A 297 35.69 -10.03 -20.02
CA LEU A 297 35.21 -8.67 -19.77
C LEU A 297 35.99 -7.61 -20.55
N LEU A 298 37.27 -7.82 -20.82
CA LEU A 298 38.06 -6.94 -21.69
C LEU A 298 37.92 -7.26 -23.17
N GLY A 299 37.13 -8.27 -23.53
CA GLY A 299 37.08 -8.82 -24.87
C GLY A 299 35.67 -9.10 -25.35
N SER A 300 35.37 -10.39 -25.56
CA SER A 300 34.17 -10.84 -26.26
C SER A 300 32.87 -10.75 -25.45
N HIS A 301 32.92 -10.33 -24.18
CA HIS A 301 31.72 -10.03 -23.38
C HIS A 301 30.82 -9.00 -24.06
N ASP A 302 31.43 -7.96 -24.65
CA ASP A 302 30.72 -6.88 -25.34
C ASP A 302 30.27 -7.27 -26.77
N SER A 303 29.52 -8.37 -26.89
CA SER A 303 29.07 -8.91 -28.18
C SER A 303 27.54 -8.94 -28.31
N PRO A 304 26.99 -8.98 -29.55
CA PRO A 304 25.55 -9.07 -29.78
C PRO A 304 24.89 -10.35 -29.24
N THR A 305 25.67 -11.37 -28.89
CA THR A 305 25.19 -12.62 -28.30
C THR A 305 25.26 -12.62 -26.77
N SER A 306 25.89 -11.61 -26.17
CA SER A 306 26.10 -11.48 -24.72
C SER A 306 25.67 -10.09 -24.22
N TRP A 307 26.59 -9.25 -23.73
CA TRP A 307 26.24 -7.97 -23.10
C TRP A 307 25.55 -6.98 -24.03
N ASN A 308 25.87 -6.96 -25.33
CA ASN A 308 25.19 -6.10 -26.30
C ASN A 308 24.00 -6.77 -27.00
N ASN A 309 23.47 -7.88 -26.45
CA ASN A 309 22.29 -8.51 -27.01
C ASN A 309 21.07 -7.55 -26.96
N PRO A 310 20.39 -7.32 -28.10
CA PRO A 310 19.28 -6.37 -28.18
C PRO A 310 18.06 -6.76 -27.34
N ASN A 311 17.94 -8.04 -26.96
CA ASN A 311 16.84 -8.54 -26.16
C ASN A 311 17.01 -8.32 -24.64
N ARG A 312 18.18 -7.86 -24.17
CA ARG A 312 18.41 -7.61 -22.73
C ARG A 312 17.40 -6.62 -22.12
N ALA A 313 16.89 -5.69 -22.91
CA ALA A 313 15.89 -4.72 -22.49
C ALA A 313 14.56 -5.34 -22.03
N ARG A 314 14.32 -6.62 -22.33
CA ARG A 314 13.03 -7.33 -22.17
C ARG A 314 13.08 -8.45 -21.13
N VAL A 315 14.17 -8.54 -20.36
CA VAL A 315 14.39 -9.62 -19.39
C VAL A 315 14.98 -9.08 -18.10
N ASN A 316 14.51 -9.65 -16.98
CA ASN A 316 15.14 -9.49 -15.68
C ASN A 316 16.30 -10.48 -15.58
N LEU A 317 17.55 -9.98 -15.52
CA LEU A 317 18.74 -10.80 -15.64
C LEU A 317 19.92 -10.26 -14.82
N GLY A 318 20.52 -11.12 -14.01
CA GLY A 318 21.78 -10.85 -13.33
C GLY A 318 22.99 -11.15 -14.21
N TRP A 319 24.07 -10.41 -14.01
CA TRP A 319 25.34 -10.62 -14.67
C TRP A 319 26.45 -10.56 -13.63
N THR A 320 27.23 -11.63 -13.52
CA THR A 320 28.46 -11.58 -12.75
C THR A 320 29.47 -10.64 -13.44
N THR A 321 30.25 -9.90 -12.65
CA THR A 321 31.37 -9.06 -13.11
C THR A 321 32.43 -8.96 -12.02
N SER A 322 33.70 -8.75 -12.40
CA SER A 322 34.79 -8.63 -11.44
C SER A 322 34.78 -7.23 -10.82
N PRO A 323 34.61 -7.09 -9.49
CA PRO A 323 34.71 -5.79 -8.81
C PRO A 323 36.07 -5.11 -9.04
N ALA A 324 37.13 -5.90 -9.25
CA ALA A 324 38.46 -5.38 -9.56
C ALA A 324 38.53 -4.65 -10.90
N LEU A 325 37.58 -4.88 -11.84
CA LEU A 325 37.54 -4.17 -13.11
C LEU A 325 37.37 -2.65 -12.95
N ALA A 326 36.74 -2.22 -11.85
CA ALA A 326 36.64 -0.81 -11.45
C ALA A 326 38.02 -0.14 -11.20
N GLU A 327 39.10 -0.92 -11.16
CA GLU A 327 40.49 -0.46 -11.08
C GLU A 327 41.39 -0.96 -12.21
N LEU A 328 41.20 -2.20 -12.64
CA LEU A 328 41.99 -2.81 -13.71
C LEU A 328 41.66 -2.22 -15.08
N ALA A 329 40.41 -1.79 -15.30
CA ALA A 329 40.00 -1.08 -16.50
C ALA A 329 38.77 -0.19 -16.21
N PRO A 330 38.92 0.92 -15.45
CA PRO A 330 37.80 1.71 -14.96
C PRO A 330 36.86 2.20 -16.07
N ILE A 331 37.41 2.61 -17.22
CA ILE A 331 36.64 3.06 -18.38
C ILE A 331 35.83 1.93 -19.05
N VAL A 332 36.32 0.68 -18.97
CA VAL A 332 35.58 -0.50 -19.46
C VAL A 332 34.47 -0.85 -18.48
N TYR A 333 34.75 -0.79 -17.17
CA TYR A 333 33.75 -1.01 -16.14
C TYR A 333 32.61 0.02 -16.21
N GLU A 334 32.93 1.31 -16.42
CA GLU A 334 31.95 2.39 -16.61
C GLU A 334 30.96 2.07 -17.73
N LYS A 335 31.46 1.59 -18.88
CA LYS A 335 30.62 1.18 -20.01
C LYS A 335 29.60 0.12 -19.60
N TYR A 336 29.96 -0.83 -18.76
CA TYR A 336 29.06 -1.88 -18.30
C TYR A 336 28.04 -1.34 -17.29
N VAL A 337 28.46 -0.57 -16.31
CA VAL A 337 27.55 0.04 -15.34
C VAL A 337 26.54 0.96 -16.03
N ASP A 338 26.98 1.81 -16.96
CA ASP A 338 26.09 2.73 -17.69
C ASP A 338 25.08 2.00 -18.59
N ASN A 339 25.44 0.81 -19.05
CA ASN A 339 24.63 -0.04 -19.90
C ASN A 339 23.86 -1.12 -19.11
N THR A 340 23.67 -0.97 -17.79
CA THR A 340 22.66 -1.76 -17.05
C THR A 340 21.27 -1.29 -17.48
N LEU A 341 20.67 -1.96 -18.48
CA LEU A 341 19.36 -1.58 -19.02
C LEU A 341 18.26 -1.81 -17.98
N THR A 342 17.46 -0.78 -17.75
CA THR A 342 16.27 -0.83 -16.89
C THR A 342 15.10 -0.23 -17.66
N THR A 343 14.10 -1.06 -17.96
CA THR A 343 12.90 -0.74 -18.72
C THR A 343 11.67 -1.25 -17.97
N PRO A 344 10.44 -0.92 -18.41
CA PRO A 344 9.23 -1.51 -17.85
C PRO A 344 9.13 -3.04 -18.01
N GLU A 345 9.87 -3.64 -18.96
CA GLU A 345 9.82 -5.06 -19.31
C GLU A 345 11.04 -5.86 -18.81
N GLY A 346 12.15 -5.20 -18.46
CA GLY A 346 13.38 -5.89 -18.07
C GLY A 346 14.35 -5.02 -17.28
N ARG A 347 15.09 -5.66 -16.38
CA ARG A 347 16.11 -5.06 -15.52
C ARG A 347 17.36 -5.92 -15.50
N ASN A 348 18.49 -5.31 -15.85
CA ASN A 348 19.80 -5.97 -15.83
C ASN A 348 20.62 -5.44 -14.65
N VAL A 349 21.15 -6.35 -13.84
CA VAL A 349 21.90 -6.00 -12.61
C VAL A 349 23.25 -6.69 -12.63
N LEU A 350 24.31 -5.92 -12.36
CA LEU A 350 25.65 -6.44 -12.13
C LEU A 350 25.76 -6.89 -10.68
N ILE A 351 26.35 -8.08 -10.48
CA ILE A 351 26.73 -8.63 -9.18
C ILE A 351 28.21 -9.02 -9.23
N ALA A 352 28.87 -9.11 -8.08
CA ALA A 352 30.27 -9.55 -8.06
C ALA A 352 30.39 -11.01 -8.49
N GLY A 353 31.32 -11.29 -9.38
CA GLY A 353 31.64 -12.64 -9.85
C GLY A 353 32.41 -13.47 -8.82
N PRO A 354 32.56 -14.78 -9.09
CA PRO A 354 33.15 -15.72 -8.15
C PRO A 354 34.63 -15.41 -7.85
N SER A 355 35.08 -15.34 -6.60
CA SER A 355 34.30 -15.31 -5.35
C SER A 355 34.45 -13.96 -4.66
N GLY A 356 34.34 -12.88 -5.43
CA GLY A 356 34.55 -11.51 -4.96
C GLY A 356 35.59 -10.78 -5.80
N ARG A 357 36.68 -10.32 -5.16
CA ARG A 357 37.70 -9.47 -5.80
C ARG A 357 38.43 -10.20 -6.91
N GLY A 358 38.62 -11.51 -6.77
CA GLY A 358 39.13 -12.44 -7.77
C GLY A 358 38.66 -13.85 -7.43
N TYR A 359 38.90 -14.80 -8.31
CA TYR A 359 38.44 -16.17 -8.14
C TYR A 359 39.27 -16.90 -7.09
N HIS A 360 38.58 -17.44 -6.09
CA HIS A 360 39.08 -18.31 -5.03
C HIS A 360 37.92 -19.19 -4.53
N LEU A 361 38.26 -20.28 -3.83
CA LEU A 361 37.30 -21.15 -3.15
C LEU A 361 37.30 -20.78 -1.66
N PRO A 362 36.27 -20.07 -1.16
CA PRO A 362 36.32 -19.56 0.20
C PRO A 362 36.38 -20.68 1.27
N GLY A 363 35.82 -21.87 1.03
CA GLY A 363 35.99 -23.03 1.92
C GLY A 363 37.37 -23.70 1.92
N ARG A 364 38.29 -23.21 1.08
CA ARG A 364 39.70 -23.59 1.06
C ARG A 364 40.63 -22.46 1.48
N TYR A 365 40.07 -21.27 1.70
CA TYR A 365 40.79 -20.08 2.11
C TYR A 365 40.90 -20.05 3.64
N PRO A 366 42.09 -19.81 4.22
CA PRO A 366 42.20 -19.72 5.68
C PRO A 366 41.30 -18.64 6.28
N ASP A 367 40.43 -18.99 7.25
CA ASP A 367 39.35 -18.13 7.76
C ASP A 367 39.78 -16.70 8.12
N ALA A 368 40.89 -16.56 8.85
CA ALA A 368 41.41 -15.26 9.27
C ALA A 368 41.85 -14.38 8.09
N ASP A 369 42.42 -15.01 7.05
CA ASP A 369 42.87 -14.31 5.86
C ASP A 369 41.67 -14.00 4.94
N LEU A 370 40.65 -14.87 4.92
CA LEU A 370 39.40 -14.64 4.19
C LEU A 370 38.65 -13.43 4.76
N GLU A 371 38.66 -13.23 6.08
CA GLU A 371 38.09 -12.05 6.72
C GLU A 371 38.76 -10.74 6.26
N GLU A 372 40.09 -10.73 6.14
CA GLU A 372 40.85 -9.59 5.60
C GLU A 372 40.53 -9.37 4.11
N GLU A 373 40.47 -10.44 3.32
CA GLU A 373 40.11 -10.39 1.90
C GLU A 373 38.68 -9.86 1.69
N CYS A 374 37.71 -10.30 2.49
CA CYS A 374 36.33 -9.79 2.44
C CYS A 374 36.24 -8.32 2.85
N SER A 375 37.11 -7.86 3.75
CA SER A 375 37.18 -6.45 4.15
C SER A 375 37.73 -5.57 3.01
N LEU A 376 38.74 -6.06 2.28
CA LEU A 376 39.21 -5.40 1.05
C LEU A 376 38.14 -5.43 -0.05
N LEU A 377 37.49 -6.58 -0.25
CA LEU A 377 36.38 -6.74 -1.18
C LEU A 377 35.27 -5.73 -0.90
N ASN A 378 34.89 -5.51 0.35
CA ASN A 378 33.86 -4.52 0.72
C ASN A 378 34.15 -3.12 0.14
N ASN A 379 35.43 -2.71 0.10
CA ASN A 379 35.82 -1.43 -0.50
C ASN A 379 35.74 -1.45 -2.03
N TYR A 380 36.10 -2.56 -2.68
CA TYR A 380 35.87 -2.75 -4.11
C TYR A 380 34.39 -2.73 -4.47
N MET A 381 33.55 -3.40 -3.68
CA MET A 381 32.10 -3.44 -3.86
C MET A 381 31.49 -2.04 -3.77
N LYS A 382 31.92 -1.23 -2.79
CA LYS A 382 31.51 0.19 -2.67
C LYS A 382 31.91 1.00 -3.89
N ARG A 383 33.15 0.86 -4.35
CA ARG A 383 33.63 1.55 -5.56
C ARG A 383 32.84 1.14 -6.79
N ALA A 384 32.58 -0.16 -6.95
CA ALA A 384 31.96 -0.77 -8.11
C ALA A 384 30.41 -0.65 -8.11
N ASP A 385 29.81 -0.16 -7.03
CA ASP A 385 28.35 -0.15 -6.80
C ASP A 385 27.73 -1.55 -6.93
N LEU A 386 28.38 -2.54 -6.33
CA LEU A 386 27.92 -3.93 -6.27
C LEU A 386 27.52 -4.27 -4.83
N ARG A 387 26.47 -5.07 -4.66
CA ARG A 387 25.95 -5.46 -3.33
C ARG A 387 25.76 -6.95 -3.11
N ILE A 388 25.74 -7.75 -4.17
CA ILE A 388 25.59 -9.21 -4.11
C ILE A 388 26.90 -9.83 -4.57
N VAL A 389 27.39 -10.84 -3.85
CA VAL A 389 28.57 -11.61 -4.26
C VAL A 389 28.15 -13.00 -4.69
N ASN A 390 28.45 -13.37 -5.92
CA ASN A 390 28.45 -14.77 -6.32
C ASN A 390 29.76 -15.41 -5.84
N ILE A 391 29.65 -16.57 -5.19
CA ILE A 391 30.80 -17.39 -4.82
C ILE A 391 30.69 -18.76 -5.47
N ILE A 392 31.84 -19.29 -5.88
CA ILE A 392 32.00 -20.70 -6.24
C ILE A 392 32.87 -21.33 -5.18
N ASP A 393 32.43 -22.47 -4.66
CA ASP A 393 33.16 -23.18 -3.60
C ASP A 393 33.14 -24.70 -3.84
N ALA A 394 34.00 -25.41 -3.11
CA ALA A 394 34.07 -26.86 -3.15
C ALA A 394 32.76 -27.50 -2.69
N ASP A 395 32.38 -28.63 -3.28
CA ASP A 395 31.10 -29.31 -2.98
C ASP A 395 31.03 -29.87 -1.56
N ASP A 396 32.17 -30.19 -0.95
CA ASP A 396 32.30 -30.70 0.41
C ASP A 396 32.57 -29.61 1.45
N SER A 397 32.50 -28.35 1.03
CA SER A 397 32.72 -27.18 1.88
C SER A 397 31.58 -26.99 2.88
N ASP A 398 31.94 -26.80 4.16
CA ASP A 398 31.04 -26.33 5.23
C ASP A 398 31.24 -24.83 5.51
N ASN A 399 31.63 -24.08 4.47
CA ASN A 399 32.02 -22.68 4.57
C ASN A 399 30.95 -21.81 5.23
N ASP A 400 31.38 -21.09 6.26
CA ASP A 400 30.60 -20.08 6.97
C ASP A 400 30.54 -18.77 6.16
N PRO A 401 29.35 -18.35 5.68
CA PRO A 401 29.20 -17.13 4.90
C PRO A 401 29.50 -15.85 5.71
N SER A 402 29.73 -15.94 7.02
CA SER A 402 29.93 -14.79 7.92
C SER A 402 31.03 -13.84 7.48
N ALA A 403 32.15 -14.34 6.92
CA ALA A 403 33.26 -13.50 6.48
C ALA A 403 32.83 -12.45 5.43
N TYR A 404 31.92 -12.84 4.52
CA TYR A 404 31.33 -11.94 3.54
C TYR A 404 30.14 -11.17 4.11
N LEU A 405 29.19 -11.87 4.75
CA LEU A 405 27.91 -11.27 5.13
C LEU A 405 28.01 -10.31 6.31
N LYS A 406 29.11 -10.32 7.07
CA LYS A 406 29.40 -9.27 8.06
C LYS A 406 29.74 -7.92 7.46
N GLN A 407 30.12 -7.86 6.18
CA GLN A 407 30.51 -6.62 5.54
C GLN A 407 29.27 -5.78 5.23
N ASP A 408 29.31 -4.49 5.57
CA ASP A 408 28.13 -3.62 5.47
C ASP A 408 27.60 -3.48 4.04
N ASN A 409 28.46 -3.45 3.02
CA ASN A 409 28.06 -3.27 1.61
C ASN A 409 27.71 -4.59 0.90
N ILE A 410 27.78 -5.74 1.58
CA ILE A 410 27.41 -7.03 1.01
C ILE A 410 26.05 -7.43 1.61
N ASP A 411 25.03 -7.50 0.75
CA ASP A 411 23.64 -7.75 1.14
C ASP A 411 23.24 -9.23 1.08
N ALA A 412 23.89 -10.00 0.20
CA ALA A 412 23.62 -11.42 0.03
C ALA A 412 24.77 -12.14 -0.68
N LEU A 413 24.82 -13.46 -0.51
CA LEU A 413 25.64 -14.37 -1.30
C LEU A 413 24.78 -15.21 -2.24
N PHE A 414 25.25 -15.39 -3.47
CA PHE A 414 24.78 -16.41 -4.39
C PHE A 414 25.80 -17.55 -4.42
N TYR A 415 25.45 -18.70 -3.84
CA TYR A 415 26.36 -19.80 -3.58
C TYR A 415 26.27 -20.87 -4.67
N TYR A 416 27.39 -21.10 -5.37
CA TYR A 416 27.53 -22.12 -6.40
C TYR A 416 28.49 -23.23 -5.95
N SER A 417 28.02 -24.48 -5.97
CA SER A 417 28.84 -25.66 -5.72
C SER A 417 29.54 -26.11 -7.01
N TYR A 418 30.88 -26.09 -7.05
CA TYR A 418 31.67 -26.30 -8.27
C TYR A 418 31.33 -27.60 -9.03
N GLY A 419 31.47 -28.76 -8.38
CA GLY A 419 31.33 -30.08 -9.03
C GLY A 419 29.88 -30.52 -9.23
N ALA A 420 28.93 -29.88 -8.55
CA ALA A 420 27.50 -30.12 -8.68
C ALA A 420 26.83 -29.18 -9.70
N ASN A 421 27.56 -28.68 -10.70
CA ASN A 421 27.06 -27.75 -11.74
C ASN A 421 26.35 -26.52 -11.15
N TYR A 422 26.91 -25.99 -10.06
CA TYR A 422 26.42 -24.84 -9.30
C TYR A 422 25.14 -25.05 -8.47
N THR A 423 24.62 -26.28 -8.40
CA THR A 423 23.33 -26.58 -7.73
C THR A 423 23.43 -27.53 -6.54
N GLY A 424 24.63 -27.74 -5.98
CA GLY A 424 24.85 -28.72 -4.90
C GLY A 424 24.02 -28.45 -3.64
N ARG A 425 23.72 -27.18 -3.37
CA ARG A 425 22.86 -26.72 -2.26
C ARG A 425 21.35 -26.79 -2.52
N GLN A 426 20.93 -27.09 -3.75
CA GLN A 426 19.51 -27.32 -4.11
C GLN A 426 18.54 -26.20 -3.67
N GLY A 427 19.00 -24.94 -3.68
CA GLY A 427 18.18 -23.79 -3.27
C GLY A 427 18.09 -23.52 -1.77
N GLN A 428 18.89 -24.21 -0.94
CA GLN A 428 19.00 -23.92 0.50
C GLN A 428 19.41 -22.46 0.75
N ILE A 429 18.81 -21.85 1.77
CA ILE A 429 19.12 -20.47 2.19
C ILE A 429 19.64 -20.44 3.63
N ASP A 430 20.92 -20.12 3.78
CA ASP A 430 21.54 -19.87 5.09
C ASP A 430 21.49 -18.37 5.42
N TRP A 431 21.50 -18.02 6.71
CA TRP A 431 21.33 -16.64 7.18
C TRP A 431 22.45 -16.21 8.10
N TYR A 432 22.88 -14.96 7.93
CA TYR A 432 23.78 -14.27 8.86
C TYR A 432 23.26 -12.86 9.10
N ASN A 433 22.88 -12.52 10.34
CA ASN A 433 22.33 -11.20 10.72
C ASN A 433 21.29 -10.64 9.73
N GLY A 434 20.33 -11.47 9.29
CA GLY A 434 19.28 -11.05 8.35
C GLY A 434 19.71 -10.91 6.88
N LYS A 435 20.96 -11.26 6.54
CA LYS A 435 21.48 -11.33 5.16
C LYS A 435 21.52 -12.80 4.69
N PRO A 436 21.02 -13.13 3.49
CA PRO A 436 20.93 -14.51 3.02
C PRO A 436 22.15 -14.96 2.20
N SER A 437 22.53 -16.22 2.34
CA SER A 437 23.38 -16.97 1.41
C SER A 437 22.52 -18.01 0.69
N ILE A 438 22.31 -17.81 -0.61
CA ILE A 438 21.29 -18.50 -1.40
C ILE A 438 21.96 -19.47 -2.37
N GLY A 439 21.71 -20.76 -2.21
CA GLY A 439 22.21 -21.81 -3.10
C GLY A 439 21.54 -21.81 -4.47
N GLY A 440 22.29 -22.13 -5.52
CA GLY A 440 21.71 -22.47 -6.82
C GLY A 440 20.75 -23.67 -6.70
N ARG A 441 19.54 -23.57 -7.27
CA ARG A 441 18.53 -24.64 -7.20
C ARG A 441 18.53 -25.51 -8.46
N TYR A 442 18.51 -24.87 -9.61
CA TYR A 442 18.63 -25.51 -10.92
C TYR A 442 19.62 -24.71 -11.77
N THR A 443 20.04 -25.25 -12.91
CA THR A 443 21.00 -24.60 -13.82
C THR A 443 20.45 -24.54 -15.24
N LEU A 444 20.93 -23.57 -16.01
CA LEU A 444 20.75 -23.51 -17.46
C LEU A 444 22.13 -23.62 -18.12
N TRP A 445 22.51 -24.85 -18.47
CA TRP A 445 23.87 -25.18 -18.90
C TRP A 445 23.86 -26.28 -19.95
N GLY A 446 24.37 -25.97 -21.15
CA GLY A 446 24.75 -26.94 -22.18
C GLY A 446 23.64 -27.96 -22.46
N THR A 447 24.00 -29.23 -22.50
CA THR A 447 23.03 -30.34 -22.61
C THR A 447 22.48 -30.80 -21.27
N LEU A 448 23.01 -30.32 -20.14
CA LEU A 448 22.56 -30.67 -18.78
C LEU A 448 21.14 -30.15 -18.53
N SER A 449 20.84 -28.96 -19.05
CA SER A 449 19.53 -28.34 -18.95
C SER A 449 19.22 -27.51 -20.19
N SER A 450 18.00 -27.65 -20.70
CA SER A 450 17.44 -26.86 -21.81
C SER A 450 16.40 -25.86 -21.29
N PRO A 451 16.12 -24.77 -22.03
CA PRO A 451 15.07 -23.82 -21.66
C PRO A 451 13.72 -24.49 -21.38
N GLY A 452 13.35 -25.51 -22.18
CA GLY A 452 12.12 -26.26 -22.01
C GLY A 452 12.09 -27.12 -20.74
N SER A 453 13.14 -27.93 -20.52
CA SER A 453 13.21 -28.80 -19.33
C SER A 453 13.28 -28.01 -18.03
N LEU A 454 13.95 -26.84 -18.04
CA LEU A 454 13.99 -25.96 -16.89
C LEU A 454 12.62 -25.33 -16.60
N ALA A 455 11.94 -24.84 -17.64
CA ALA A 455 10.59 -24.28 -17.48
C ALA A 455 9.60 -25.31 -16.91
N GLU A 456 9.69 -26.57 -17.33
CA GLU A 456 8.87 -27.66 -16.77
C GLU A 456 9.11 -27.86 -15.27
N GLN A 457 10.36 -27.78 -14.81
CA GLN A 457 10.71 -27.89 -13.39
C GLN A 457 10.18 -26.69 -12.60
N LEU A 458 10.42 -25.47 -13.09
CA LEU A 458 9.98 -24.23 -12.45
C LEU A 458 8.45 -24.13 -12.34
N ASN A 459 7.71 -24.62 -13.33
CA ASN A 459 6.25 -24.66 -13.31
C ASN A 459 5.66 -25.63 -12.27
N GLN A 460 6.47 -26.57 -11.76
CA GLN A 460 6.08 -27.55 -10.74
C GLN A 460 6.60 -27.19 -9.35
N ALA A 461 7.43 -26.15 -9.24
CA ALA A 461 8.04 -25.73 -7.98
C ALA A 461 7.00 -25.09 -7.05
N SER A 462 7.33 -25.05 -5.75
CA SER A 462 6.43 -24.49 -4.73
C SER A 462 6.17 -23.01 -4.99
N THR A 463 4.92 -22.58 -4.79
CA THR A 463 4.51 -21.17 -4.86
C THR A 463 4.38 -20.53 -3.48
N ASP A 464 4.82 -21.23 -2.43
CA ASP A 464 4.82 -20.70 -1.07
C ASP A 464 5.96 -19.71 -0.88
N ILE A 465 5.63 -18.43 -0.97
CA ILE A 465 6.59 -17.33 -0.81
C ILE A 465 7.17 -17.23 0.61
N TYR A 466 6.63 -17.95 1.58
CA TYR A 466 7.13 -18.01 2.97
C TYR A 466 8.01 -19.25 3.24
N SER A 467 8.30 -20.04 2.21
CA SER A 467 9.23 -21.16 2.23
C SER A 467 10.40 -20.93 1.28
N GLU A 468 11.59 -21.44 1.60
CA GLU A 468 12.74 -21.42 0.70
C GLU A 468 12.47 -22.15 -0.63
N ASP A 469 11.55 -23.13 -0.63
CA ASP A 469 11.09 -23.83 -1.83
C ASP A 469 10.32 -22.93 -2.80
N GLY A 470 9.88 -21.75 -2.34
CA GLY A 470 9.28 -20.70 -3.16
C GLY A 470 10.26 -19.96 -4.07
N TYR A 471 11.57 -20.23 -3.97
CA TYR A 471 12.62 -19.46 -4.62
C TYR A 471 13.62 -20.35 -5.39
N SER A 472 13.94 -19.93 -6.61
CA SER A 472 14.98 -20.56 -7.45
C SER A 472 15.99 -19.54 -7.95
N LEU A 473 17.23 -19.64 -7.47
CA LEU A 473 18.39 -19.04 -8.11
C LEU A 473 18.90 -19.97 -9.22
N ILE A 474 19.04 -19.41 -10.43
CA ILE A 474 19.41 -20.14 -11.65
C ILE A 474 20.71 -19.59 -12.23
N PRO A 475 21.83 -20.32 -12.08
CA PRO A 475 23.05 -20.05 -12.81
C PRO A 475 22.83 -20.33 -14.30
N VAL A 476 23.27 -19.39 -15.14
CA VAL A 476 23.24 -19.50 -16.60
C VAL A 476 24.68 -19.55 -17.11
N HIS A 477 25.08 -20.69 -17.66
CA HIS A 477 26.45 -20.91 -18.13
C HIS A 477 26.72 -20.19 -19.43
N VAL A 478 27.49 -19.10 -19.38
CA VAL A 478 27.57 -18.14 -20.48
C VAL A 478 28.17 -18.71 -21.76
N TRP A 479 29.03 -19.72 -21.66
CA TRP A 479 29.65 -20.35 -22.83
C TRP A 479 28.71 -21.29 -23.59
N SER A 480 27.52 -21.56 -23.06
CA SER A 480 26.55 -22.47 -23.71
C SER A 480 25.15 -21.91 -23.82
N ARG A 481 24.82 -20.86 -23.05
CA ARG A 481 23.49 -20.28 -22.92
C ARG A 481 23.59 -18.77 -22.79
N GLY A 482 22.59 -18.05 -23.29
CA GLY A 482 22.56 -16.58 -23.24
C GLY A 482 21.15 -16.01 -23.04
N VAL A 483 21.03 -14.72 -23.32
CA VAL A 483 19.80 -13.92 -23.15
C VAL A 483 18.61 -14.56 -23.88
N ASP A 484 18.83 -15.06 -25.09
CA ASP A 484 17.76 -15.64 -25.91
C ASP A 484 17.27 -17.00 -25.35
N ASP A 485 18.16 -17.80 -24.77
CA ASP A 485 17.79 -19.05 -24.07
C ASP A 485 16.95 -18.77 -22.83
N VAL A 486 17.31 -17.73 -22.06
CA VAL A 486 16.55 -17.30 -20.88
C VAL A 486 15.15 -16.84 -21.30
N LEU A 487 15.04 -16.04 -22.36
CA LEU A 487 13.74 -15.63 -22.90
C LEU A 487 12.92 -16.80 -23.44
N GLU A 488 13.56 -17.78 -24.08
CA GLU A 488 12.88 -19.02 -24.48
C GLU A 488 12.32 -19.74 -23.26
N CYS A 489 13.08 -19.84 -22.17
CA CYS A 489 12.61 -20.46 -20.92
C CYS A 489 11.41 -19.69 -20.35
N ILE A 490 11.52 -18.36 -20.25
CA ILE A 490 10.46 -17.47 -19.75
C ILE A 490 9.17 -17.63 -20.57
N SER A 491 9.27 -17.75 -21.89
CA SER A 491 8.10 -17.92 -22.76
C SER A 491 7.29 -19.19 -22.50
N ARG A 492 7.85 -20.15 -21.77
CA ARG A 492 7.26 -21.45 -21.41
C ARG A 492 6.83 -21.53 -19.94
N LEU A 493 7.05 -20.48 -19.16
CA LEU A 493 6.64 -20.43 -17.76
C LEU A 493 5.13 -20.24 -17.62
N GLY A 494 4.55 -20.87 -16.60
CA GLY A 494 3.15 -20.74 -16.22
C GLY A 494 2.88 -19.42 -15.48
N PRO A 495 1.59 -19.09 -15.28
CA PRO A 495 1.18 -17.82 -14.68
C PRO A 495 1.62 -17.63 -13.22
N ASN A 496 2.01 -18.71 -12.54
CA ASN A 496 2.42 -18.69 -11.13
C ASN A 496 3.95 -18.69 -10.97
N VAL A 497 4.72 -18.43 -12.02
CA VAL A 497 6.18 -18.27 -11.93
C VAL A 497 6.53 -16.82 -12.27
N ARG A 498 7.25 -16.16 -11.36
CA ARG A 498 7.66 -14.76 -11.50
C ARG A 498 9.17 -14.69 -11.63
N VAL A 499 9.65 -14.06 -12.70
CA VAL A 499 11.08 -13.81 -12.91
C VAL A 499 11.44 -12.39 -12.49
N VAL A 500 12.42 -12.27 -11.61
CA VAL A 500 12.86 -11.00 -11.01
C VAL A 500 14.36 -10.81 -11.15
N ALA A 501 14.81 -9.56 -11.03
CA ALA A 501 16.23 -9.23 -11.05
C ALA A 501 16.91 -9.64 -9.71
N PRO A 502 18.25 -9.79 -9.66
CA PRO A 502 18.97 -10.22 -8.45
C PRO A 502 18.69 -9.42 -7.17
N ASP A 503 18.62 -8.10 -7.27
CA ASP A 503 18.34 -7.18 -6.16
C ASP A 503 16.91 -7.37 -5.63
N GLU A 504 15.92 -7.44 -6.53
CA GLU A 504 14.53 -7.76 -6.17
C GLU A 504 14.40 -9.16 -5.58
N PHE A 505 15.15 -10.15 -6.10
CA PHE A 505 15.16 -11.51 -5.60
C PHE A 505 15.64 -11.57 -4.14
N VAL A 506 16.78 -10.93 -3.85
CA VAL A 506 17.31 -10.83 -2.48
C VAL A 506 16.33 -10.09 -1.57
N TRP A 507 15.74 -8.99 -2.05
CA TRP A 507 14.74 -8.25 -1.29
C TRP A 507 13.53 -9.11 -0.94
N LEU A 508 13.00 -9.90 -1.89
CA LEU A 508 11.86 -10.80 -1.66
C LEU A 508 12.21 -11.91 -0.66
N VAL A 509 13.41 -12.50 -0.76
CA VAL A 509 13.91 -13.49 0.20
C VAL A 509 13.99 -12.88 1.61
N LYS A 510 14.64 -11.72 1.76
CA LYS A 510 14.74 -10.99 3.05
C LYS A 510 13.36 -10.66 3.60
N LYS A 511 12.47 -10.11 2.77
CA LYS A 511 11.14 -9.66 3.17
C LYS A 511 10.24 -10.82 3.60
N ASN A 512 10.13 -11.86 2.79
CA ASN A 512 9.14 -12.90 3.00
C ASN A 512 9.65 -14.01 3.94
N LEU A 513 10.93 -14.41 3.81
CA LEU A 513 11.51 -15.48 4.64
C LEU A 513 12.15 -14.95 5.92
N GLY A 514 12.76 -13.76 5.87
CA GLY A 514 13.34 -13.11 7.06
C GLY A 514 12.31 -12.61 8.08
N ARG A 515 11.00 -12.71 7.76
CA ARG A 515 9.88 -12.26 8.60
C ARG A 515 10.06 -10.83 9.11
N LEU A 516 10.61 -9.97 8.26
CA LEU A 516 10.78 -8.56 8.58
C LEU A 516 9.41 -7.95 8.93
N PRO A 517 9.32 -7.04 9.92
CA PRO A 517 8.07 -6.39 10.31
C PRO A 517 7.65 -5.37 9.24
N ALA A 518 7.33 -5.87 8.05
CA ALA A 518 6.84 -5.08 6.93
C ALA A 518 5.55 -4.40 7.35
N GLY A 519 5.56 -3.07 7.35
CA GLY A 519 4.41 -2.30 7.76
C GLY A 519 3.26 -2.34 6.75
N THR A 520 2.10 -1.88 7.20
CA THR A 520 0.88 -1.68 6.40
C THR A 520 0.62 -0.21 6.11
N GLY A 521 1.67 0.61 6.22
CA GLY A 521 1.64 2.05 6.10
C GLY A 521 0.95 2.54 4.82
N ASN A 522 0.34 3.72 4.93
CA ASN A 522 -0.41 4.35 3.85
C ASN A 522 0.24 5.66 3.36
N GLY A 523 1.37 6.07 3.92
CA GLY A 523 2.07 7.32 3.59
C GLY A 523 2.18 8.28 4.78
N LEU A 524 2.44 9.56 4.52
CA LEU A 524 2.43 10.63 5.53
C LEU A 524 1.32 11.64 5.22
N LYS A 525 0.75 12.26 6.27
CA LYS A 525 -0.14 13.41 6.09
C LYS A 525 0.71 14.57 5.57
N ALA A 526 0.37 15.05 4.38
CA ALA A 526 1.03 16.16 3.71
C ALA A 526 0.13 17.39 3.75
N GLU A 527 0.63 18.47 4.34
CA GLU A 527 -0.03 19.76 4.44
C GLU A 527 0.70 20.74 3.52
N TYR A 528 0.01 21.26 2.51
CA TYR A 528 0.58 22.12 1.49
C TYR A 528 0.18 23.57 1.72
N TYR A 529 1.18 24.43 1.83
CA TYR A 529 1.02 25.83 2.18
C TYR A 529 1.49 26.73 1.05
N ASN A 530 0.76 27.83 0.87
CA ASN A 530 1.24 28.96 0.12
C ASN A 530 2.15 29.81 1.03
N GLY A 531 3.34 30.14 0.56
CA GLY A 531 4.40 30.80 1.32
C GLY A 531 5.48 29.84 1.87
N TYR A 532 6.72 30.32 1.99
CA TYR A 532 7.89 29.54 2.41
C TYR A 532 7.82 29.07 3.88
N HIS A 533 7.18 29.86 4.76
CA HIS A 533 7.14 29.59 6.21
C HIS A 533 5.79 29.03 6.68
N ARG A 534 5.12 28.25 5.82
CA ARG A 534 3.79 27.66 6.08
C ARG A 534 2.72 28.72 6.39
N ASP A 535 2.70 29.78 5.60
CA ASP A 535 1.91 30.98 5.89
C ASP A 535 0.39 30.74 5.77
N GLU A 536 -0.04 30.03 4.72
CA GLU A 536 -1.46 29.75 4.46
C GLU A 536 -1.67 28.32 3.94
N LEU A 537 -2.34 27.46 4.72
CA LEU A 537 -2.70 26.10 4.28
C LEU A 537 -3.70 26.16 3.12
N LYS A 538 -3.37 25.51 2.00
CA LYS A 538 -4.26 25.40 0.83
C LYS A 538 -5.04 24.10 0.81
N TYR A 539 -4.35 22.99 1.01
CA TYR A 539 -4.97 21.67 1.08
C TYR A 539 -4.08 20.69 1.85
N SER A 540 -4.67 19.55 2.21
CA SER A 540 -3.96 18.42 2.81
C SER A 540 -4.35 17.12 2.13
N LYS A 541 -3.40 16.20 1.99
CA LYS A 541 -3.62 14.84 1.48
C LYS A 541 -2.70 13.85 2.20
N THR A 542 -2.83 12.56 1.90
CA THR A 542 -1.82 11.57 2.26
C THR A 542 -0.92 11.34 1.07
N ASP A 543 0.37 11.64 1.23
CA ASP A 543 1.37 11.28 0.24
C ASP A 543 1.97 9.92 0.57
N PRO A 544 2.02 8.97 -0.38
CA PRO A 544 2.49 7.61 -0.11
C PRO A 544 3.95 7.57 0.32
N THR A 545 4.78 8.47 -0.19
CA THR A 545 6.21 8.63 0.12
C THR A 545 6.57 10.12 -0.03
N VAL A 546 7.75 10.52 0.43
CA VAL A 546 8.33 11.84 0.09
C VAL A 546 9.40 11.62 -0.95
N ASP A 547 8.99 11.75 -2.22
CA ASP A 547 9.80 11.51 -3.42
C ASP A 547 9.22 12.40 -4.53
N PHE A 548 9.52 13.69 -4.44
CA PHE A 548 8.91 14.71 -5.29
C PHE A 548 9.96 15.52 -6.03
N ASP A 549 9.78 15.60 -7.35
CA ASP A 549 10.50 16.51 -8.24
C ASP A 549 9.46 17.33 -9.00
N TRP A 550 9.33 18.60 -8.63
CA TRP A 550 8.45 19.54 -9.32
C TRP A 550 9.19 20.32 -10.40
N ALA A 551 10.50 20.11 -10.58
CA ALA A 551 11.36 20.96 -11.40
C ALA A 551 11.06 22.44 -11.11
N THR A 552 10.83 23.26 -12.13
CA THR A 552 10.43 24.67 -11.94
C THR A 552 8.91 24.86 -11.85
N GLY A 553 8.19 23.83 -11.39
CA GLY A 553 6.73 23.72 -11.38
C GLY A 553 6.12 23.93 -10.00
N THR A 554 4.91 23.41 -9.80
CA THR A 554 4.17 23.50 -8.53
C THR A 554 3.53 22.15 -8.21
N PRO A 555 3.36 21.78 -6.92
CA PRO A 555 2.67 20.56 -6.53
C PRO A 555 1.20 20.51 -6.98
N ASP A 556 0.55 21.67 -7.13
CA ASP A 556 -0.85 21.81 -7.50
C ASP A 556 -1.15 23.23 -8.01
N GLU A 557 -2.14 23.39 -8.88
CA GLU A 557 -2.52 24.69 -9.46
C GLU A 557 -2.99 25.74 -8.45
N SER A 558 -3.37 25.33 -7.23
CA SER A 558 -3.73 26.22 -6.14
C SER A 558 -2.53 26.89 -5.43
N LEU A 559 -1.31 26.45 -5.74
CA LEU A 559 -0.04 26.97 -5.23
C LEU A 559 0.73 27.71 -6.34
N GLY A 560 1.52 28.72 -5.97
CA GLY A 560 2.48 29.34 -6.88
C GLY A 560 3.59 28.36 -7.31
N THR A 561 4.27 28.65 -8.42
CA THR A 561 5.48 27.91 -8.85
C THR A 561 6.65 28.09 -7.91
N ASP A 562 6.63 29.17 -7.13
CA ASP A 562 7.64 29.53 -6.14
C ASP A 562 6.90 29.97 -4.87
N GLN A 563 7.63 30.08 -3.75
CA GLN A 563 7.08 30.50 -2.47
C GLN A 563 5.95 29.57 -1.99
N PHE A 564 6.25 28.29 -1.84
CA PHE A 564 5.36 27.32 -1.20
C PHE A 564 6.11 26.48 -0.17
N SER A 565 5.40 25.74 0.67
CA SER A 565 6.02 24.83 1.63
C SER A 565 5.14 23.62 1.88
N VAL A 566 5.75 22.54 2.34
CA VAL A 566 5.04 21.29 2.65
C VAL A 566 5.47 20.79 4.01
N ARG A 567 4.51 20.30 4.80
CA ARG A 567 4.78 19.55 6.02
C ARG A 567 4.25 18.14 5.87
N TRP A 568 5.15 17.16 5.91
CA TRP A 568 4.79 15.75 6.06
C TRP A 568 4.87 15.34 7.53
N SER A 569 3.82 14.72 8.04
CA SER A 569 3.76 14.22 9.42
C SER A 569 3.06 12.88 9.52
N GLY A 570 3.50 12.07 10.47
CA GLY A 570 2.98 10.72 10.69
C GLY A 570 3.97 9.90 11.50
N GLN A 571 4.13 8.62 11.15
CA GLN A 571 5.10 7.75 11.80
C GLN A 571 5.92 6.95 10.78
N VAL A 572 7.14 6.58 11.17
CA VAL A 572 8.04 5.68 10.46
C VAL A 572 8.24 4.38 11.25
N GLN A 573 8.25 3.23 10.57
CA GLN A 573 8.47 1.91 11.17
C GLN A 573 9.73 1.24 10.60
N PRO A 574 10.88 1.25 11.30
CA PRO A 574 12.08 0.49 10.90
C PRO A 574 11.83 -1.01 10.77
N LEU A 575 12.63 -1.64 9.91
CA LEU A 575 12.65 -3.09 9.71
C LEU A 575 13.63 -3.82 10.63
N TYR A 576 14.64 -3.12 11.16
CA TYR A 576 15.74 -3.72 11.92
C TYR A 576 15.99 -2.96 13.23
N ASP A 577 16.59 -3.64 14.21
CA ASP A 577 17.02 -3.07 15.49
C ASP A 577 18.39 -2.39 15.31
N GLU A 578 18.43 -1.25 14.62
CA GLU A 578 19.68 -0.68 14.11
C GLU A 578 19.73 0.86 14.22
N ALA A 579 20.92 1.41 14.00
CA ALA A 579 21.09 2.84 13.78
C ALA A 579 20.66 3.19 12.35
N TYR A 580 19.57 3.95 12.21
CA TYR A 580 19.07 4.43 10.95
C TYR A 580 19.60 5.83 10.65
N THR A 581 20.18 6.01 9.48
CA THR A 581 20.52 7.32 8.92
C THR A 581 19.42 7.75 7.97
N PHE A 582 18.78 8.87 8.24
CA PHE A 582 17.81 9.51 7.35
C PHE A 582 18.52 10.51 6.47
N TYR A 583 18.17 10.53 5.19
CA TYR A 583 18.68 11.48 4.21
C TYR A 583 17.54 12.33 3.66
N VAL A 584 17.76 13.63 3.53
CA VAL A 584 16.86 14.54 2.84
C VAL A 584 17.64 15.21 1.72
N TYR A 585 17.32 14.88 0.47
CA TYR A 585 17.81 15.59 -0.70
C TYR A 585 16.74 16.58 -1.13
N SER A 586 17.00 17.88 -1.02
CA SER A 586 16.00 18.91 -1.33
C SER A 586 16.62 20.16 -1.91
N ASP A 587 15.81 20.84 -2.72
CA ASP A 587 15.96 22.23 -3.15
C ASP A 587 14.60 22.91 -2.89
N ASP A 588 14.43 23.85 -1.96
CA ASP A 588 15.46 24.45 -1.10
C ASP A 588 15.63 23.76 0.30
N GLY A 589 14.92 24.27 1.32
CA GLY A 589 15.22 24.10 2.74
C GLY A 589 14.42 22.98 3.40
N ALA A 590 15.01 22.29 4.38
CA ALA A 590 14.36 21.17 5.06
C ALA A 590 14.68 21.05 6.56
N LYS A 591 13.70 20.57 7.32
CA LYS A 591 13.82 20.24 8.75
C LYS A 591 13.17 18.90 9.04
N LEU A 592 13.95 17.94 9.55
CA LEU A 592 13.48 16.59 9.87
C LEU A 592 13.55 16.34 11.38
N THR A 593 12.42 15.91 11.95
CA THR A 593 12.31 15.45 13.34
C THR A 593 11.82 14.00 13.35
N VAL A 594 12.53 13.11 14.07
CA VAL A 594 12.15 11.70 14.27
C VAL A 594 12.11 11.42 15.77
N ASN A 595 10.99 10.88 16.25
CA ASN A 595 10.71 10.58 17.66
C ASN A 595 11.01 11.77 18.61
N GLY A 596 10.66 12.99 18.19
CA GLY A 596 10.93 14.22 18.93
C GLY A 596 12.38 14.73 18.87
N GLN A 597 13.30 13.99 18.27
CA GLN A 597 14.69 14.41 18.04
C GLN A 597 14.81 15.11 16.68
N VAL A 598 15.33 16.33 16.67
CA VAL A 598 15.65 17.05 15.43
C VAL A 598 16.93 16.46 14.84
N LEU A 599 16.82 15.80 13.69
CA LEU A 599 17.95 15.18 12.98
C LEU A 599 18.56 16.12 11.93
N ILE A 600 17.73 16.95 11.29
CA ILE A 600 18.12 17.93 10.28
C ILE A 600 17.40 19.24 10.62
N ASP A 601 18.13 20.35 10.67
CA ASP A 601 17.58 21.70 10.90
C ASP A 601 18.29 22.73 10.02
N ASP A 602 17.84 22.80 8.77
CA ASP A 602 18.51 23.57 7.72
C ASP A 602 17.44 24.17 6.78
N TYR A 603 16.59 25.00 7.36
CA TYR A 603 15.37 25.52 6.75
C TYR A 603 15.60 26.91 6.12
N GLU A 604 16.56 26.98 5.21
CA GLU A 604 16.98 28.21 4.51
C GLU A 604 16.93 28.00 2.98
N THR A 605 16.79 29.10 2.22
CA THR A 605 16.77 29.09 0.73
C THR A 605 18.17 28.87 0.15
N GLN A 606 18.36 27.81 -0.63
CA GLN A 606 19.63 27.35 -1.20
C GLN A 606 19.43 26.20 -2.19
N GLY A 607 20.30 26.10 -3.20
CA GLY A 607 20.20 25.05 -4.21
C GLY A 607 20.40 23.62 -3.69
N GLY A 608 20.01 22.64 -4.50
CA GLY A 608 19.93 21.22 -4.13
C GLY A 608 21.16 20.56 -3.52
N TYR A 609 21.02 19.96 -2.33
CA TYR A 609 21.99 19.02 -1.74
C TYR A 609 21.38 18.10 -0.68
N THR A 610 22.11 17.04 -0.34
CA THR A 610 21.68 16.03 0.65
C THR A 610 22.10 16.42 2.06
N ARG A 611 21.16 16.42 3.01
CA ARG A 611 21.41 16.45 4.46
C ARG A 611 21.15 15.07 5.06
N SER A 612 21.76 14.75 6.19
CA SER A 612 21.47 13.51 6.90
C SER A 612 21.59 13.62 8.42
N GLY A 613 20.94 12.70 9.13
CA GLY A 613 21.07 12.53 10.57
C GLY A 613 20.68 11.12 11.00
N THR A 614 21.25 10.66 12.11
CA THR A 614 21.15 9.26 12.55
C THR A 614 20.41 9.13 13.88
N ILE A 615 19.58 8.08 14.02
CA ILE A 615 18.88 7.70 15.25
C ILE A 615 18.77 6.18 15.36
N THR A 616 18.90 5.62 16.56
CA THR A 616 18.69 4.18 16.79
C THR A 616 17.20 3.89 16.96
N LEU A 617 16.68 2.97 16.15
CA LEU A 617 15.28 2.57 16.16
C LEU A 617 15.16 1.05 16.31
N ALA A 618 14.17 0.59 17.05
CA ALA A 618 13.85 -0.83 17.22
C ALA A 618 12.93 -1.33 16.11
N ALA A 619 13.20 -2.52 15.56
CA ALA A 619 12.47 -3.16 14.48
C ALA A 619 10.97 -3.25 14.78
N GLY A 620 10.13 -2.86 13.83
CA GLY A 620 8.68 -2.98 13.93
C GLY A 620 8.01 -1.97 14.87
N GLU A 621 8.75 -1.23 15.69
CA GLU A 621 8.21 -0.11 16.46
C GLU A 621 7.89 1.06 15.53
N LYS A 622 6.90 1.90 15.87
CA LYS A 622 6.58 3.10 15.09
C LYS A 622 7.02 4.34 15.85
N TYR A 623 7.69 5.23 15.13
CA TYR A 623 8.25 6.47 15.68
C TYR A 623 7.66 7.66 14.95
N ASP A 624 7.29 8.70 15.69
CA ASP A 624 6.78 9.92 15.06
C ASP A 624 7.82 10.51 14.09
N ILE A 625 7.38 10.95 12.92
CA ILE A 625 8.22 11.61 11.93
C ILE A 625 7.53 12.89 11.45
N SER A 626 8.29 13.98 11.38
CA SER A 626 7.85 15.25 10.81
C SER A 626 8.95 15.81 9.93
N LEU A 627 8.66 15.99 8.65
CA LEU A 627 9.51 16.63 7.67
C LEU A 627 8.85 17.93 7.23
N GLU A 628 9.54 19.04 7.40
CA GLU A 628 9.16 20.35 6.86
C GLU A 628 10.06 20.64 5.67
N TYR A 629 9.47 21.11 4.57
CA TYR A 629 10.14 21.55 3.35
C TYR A 629 9.66 22.95 2.96
N GLY A 630 10.53 23.79 2.41
CA GLY A 630 10.18 25.12 1.89
C GLY A 630 10.84 25.37 0.54
N GLU A 631 10.05 25.84 -0.41
CA GLU A 631 10.46 26.26 -1.76
C GLU A 631 10.45 27.78 -1.88
N GLY A 632 11.63 28.33 -2.11
CA GLY A 632 11.87 29.75 -2.22
C GLY A 632 11.78 30.25 -3.65
N ASN A 633 12.64 29.73 -4.53
CA ASN A 633 12.63 30.00 -5.97
C ASN A 633 13.44 28.97 -6.77
N GLY A 634 13.01 28.69 -8.01
CA GLY A 634 13.83 27.94 -8.97
C GLY A 634 13.41 26.49 -9.14
N GLU A 635 14.32 25.55 -8.92
CA GLU A 635 14.05 24.11 -9.00
C GLU A 635 13.56 23.62 -7.63
N ALA A 636 12.43 22.92 -7.61
CA ALA A 636 11.76 22.48 -6.40
C ALA A 636 11.71 20.95 -6.34
N PHE A 637 12.40 20.34 -5.38
CA PHE A 637 12.33 18.91 -5.13
C PHE A 637 12.59 18.55 -3.66
N CYS A 638 12.07 17.41 -3.22
CA CYS A 638 12.30 16.86 -1.89
C CYS A 638 12.18 15.33 -1.87
N TYR A 639 13.24 14.66 -1.45
CA TYR A 639 13.33 13.21 -1.31
C TYR A 639 13.70 12.85 0.13
N LEU A 640 12.98 11.89 0.73
CA LEU A 640 13.27 11.35 2.07
C LEU A 640 13.65 9.87 1.97
N GLU A 641 14.89 9.57 2.33
CA GLU A 641 15.45 8.23 2.28
C GLU A 641 15.95 7.79 3.67
N TRP A 642 16.13 6.49 3.85
CA TRP A 642 16.71 5.91 5.06
C TRP A 642 17.72 4.81 4.75
N GLU A 643 18.65 4.54 5.65
CA GLU A 643 19.62 3.45 5.54
C GLU A 643 20.00 2.95 6.94
N SER A 644 20.34 1.67 7.06
CA SER A 644 20.96 1.08 8.25
C SER A 644 21.93 -0.03 7.82
N SER A 645 22.55 -0.78 8.74
CA SER A 645 23.47 -1.87 8.37
C SER A 645 22.81 -2.99 7.57
N SER A 646 21.50 -3.20 7.76
CA SER A 646 20.71 -4.20 7.06
C SER A 646 19.66 -3.62 6.09
N GLN A 647 19.33 -2.33 6.23
CA GLN A 647 18.44 -1.58 5.34
C GLN A 647 19.25 -0.86 4.26
N MET A 648 19.05 -1.24 3.00
CA MET A 648 19.61 -0.49 1.87
C MET A 648 19.09 0.95 1.88
N ARG A 649 19.94 1.91 1.50
CA ARG A 649 19.49 3.27 1.23
C ARG A 649 18.40 3.27 0.17
N GLU A 650 17.20 3.69 0.56
CA GLU A 650 16.04 3.80 -0.32
C GLU A 650 15.14 4.93 0.16
N THR A 651 14.32 5.49 -0.74
CA THR A 651 13.14 6.28 -0.37
C THR A 651 12.32 5.47 0.63
N ILE A 652 11.95 6.07 1.76
CA ILE A 652 11.23 5.34 2.80
C ILE A 652 9.90 4.84 2.20
N PRO A 653 9.68 3.52 2.14
CA PRO A 653 8.55 2.98 1.40
C PRO A 653 7.24 3.30 2.10
N ARG A 654 6.17 3.47 1.31
CA ARG A 654 4.80 3.73 1.81
C ARG A 654 4.38 2.81 2.94
N ALA A 655 4.72 1.53 2.82
CA ALA A 655 4.41 0.50 3.80
C ALA A 655 4.99 0.81 5.20
N GLN A 656 6.04 1.61 5.28
CA GLN A 656 6.68 2.00 6.55
C GLN A 656 6.33 3.40 7.01
N LEU A 657 5.48 4.10 6.27
CA LEU A 657 5.00 5.44 6.60
C LEU A 657 3.51 5.38 6.95
N TYR A 658 3.15 5.91 8.11
CA TYR A 658 1.78 5.86 8.61
C TYR A 658 1.24 7.27 8.81
N SER A 659 0.23 7.63 8.01
CA SER A 659 -0.44 8.91 8.14
C SER A 659 -1.45 8.80 9.29
N ARG A 660 -1.36 9.72 10.25
CA ARG A 660 -2.36 9.84 11.32
C ARG A 660 -3.43 10.84 10.84
N PRO A 661 -4.74 10.50 10.93
CA PRO A 661 -5.81 11.45 10.63
C PRO A 661 -5.82 12.57 11.68
N ASP A 662 -6.53 13.66 11.38
CA ASP A 662 -6.74 14.72 12.37
C ASP A 662 -7.48 14.20 13.61
N VAL A 663 -7.01 14.62 14.78
CA VAL A 663 -7.60 14.22 16.06
C VAL A 663 -9.05 14.70 16.13
N SER A 664 -9.93 13.85 16.67
CA SER A 664 -11.35 14.15 16.83
C SER A 664 -11.81 13.99 18.27
N GLU A 665 -12.79 14.79 18.68
CA GLU A 665 -13.52 14.59 19.93
C GLU A 665 -14.86 13.88 19.67
N GLY A 666 -15.31 13.09 20.64
CA GLY A 666 -16.55 12.32 20.55
C GLY A 666 -17.05 11.92 21.95
N PRO A 667 -18.21 11.25 22.05
CA PRO A 667 -18.76 10.84 23.35
C PRO A 667 -17.84 9.84 24.08
N VAL A 668 -16.95 9.15 23.37
CA VAL A 668 -15.84 8.41 23.95
C VAL A 668 -14.55 8.79 23.22
N THR A 669 -13.54 9.23 23.94
CA THR A 669 -12.22 9.55 23.37
C THR A 669 -11.18 8.58 23.89
N PHE A 670 -10.46 7.92 22.99
CA PHE A 670 -9.36 7.00 23.29
C PHE A 670 -8.02 7.72 23.15
N TYR A 671 -7.00 7.26 23.86
CA TYR A 671 -5.67 7.87 23.88
C TYR A 671 -4.58 6.79 23.85
N GLU A 672 -3.54 7.08 23.08
CA GLU A 672 -2.33 6.26 22.89
C GLU A 672 -1.50 6.11 24.18
N HIS A 673 -1.51 7.14 25.04
CA HIS A 673 -0.73 7.12 26.28
C HIS A 673 -1.61 7.24 27.52
N CYS A 674 -1.03 6.92 28.68
CA CYS A 674 -1.69 7.17 29.96
C CYS A 674 -1.79 8.68 30.22
N ASP A 675 -2.69 9.02 31.14
CA ASP A 675 -3.05 10.38 31.54
C ASP A 675 -3.58 11.25 30.37
N TYR A 676 -4.23 10.61 29.40
CA TYR A 676 -4.87 11.26 28.24
C TYR A 676 -3.90 12.00 27.32
N ASN A 677 -2.70 11.45 27.13
CA ASN A 677 -1.66 12.00 26.24
C ASN A 677 -1.52 11.17 24.95
N GLY A 678 -0.70 11.68 24.02
CA GLY A 678 -0.44 11.05 22.73
C GLY A 678 -1.56 11.27 21.71
N PHE A 679 -1.54 10.48 20.64
CA PHE A 679 -2.63 10.52 19.66
C PHE A 679 -3.96 10.14 20.32
N HIS A 680 -5.04 10.79 19.88
CA HIS A 680 -6.38 10.54 20.38
C HIS A 680 -7.44 10.70 19.29
N ALA A 681 -8.50 9.91 19.39
CA ALA A 681 -9.65 10.02 18.52
C ALA A 681 -10.95 9.69 19.25
N GLY A 682 -11.99 10.43 18.88
CA GLY A 682 -13.35 10.30 19.38
C GLY A 682 -14.15 9.29 18.57
N LEU A 683 -14.80 8.35 19.26
CA LEU A 683 -15.65 7.33 18.67
C LEU A 683 -17.11 7.51 19.13
N PRO A 684 -18.09 7.64 18.21
CA PRO A 684 -19.51 7.58 18.53
C PRO A 684 -19.95 6.14 18.89
N ILE A 685 -21.26 5.93 19.13
CA ILE A 685 -21.80 4.57 19.26
C ILE A 685 -21.51 3.78 17.99
N GLY A 686 -20.99 2.57 18.17
CA GLY A 686 -20.56 1.73 17.07
C GLY A 686 -19.82 0.48 17.53
N GLN A 687 -19.52 -0.35 16.54
CA GLN A 687 -18.68 -1.52 16.70
C GLN A 687 -17.47 -1.30 15.80
N TYR A 688 -16.29 -1.23 16.40
CA TYR A 688 -15.04 -0.90 15.73
C TYR A 688 -14.13 -2.11 15.78
N LYS A 689 -13.92 -2.73 14.63
CA LYS A 689 -12.90 -3.76 14.43
C LYS A 689 -11.53 -3.09 14.30
N LEU A 690 -10.47 -3.88 14.29
CA LEU A 690 -9.11 -3.37 14.12
C LEU A 690 -9.00 -2.44 12.92
N ALA A 691 -9.50 -2.86 11.75
CA ALA A 691 -9.50 -2.02 10.55
C ALA A 691 -10.24 -0.67 10.71
N ASP A 692 -11.32 -0.63 11.52
CA ASP A 692 -12.03 0.62 11.79
C ASP A 692 -11.23 1.52 12.74
N LEU A 693 -10.52 0.95 13.71
CA LEU A 693 -9.64 1.67 14.64
C LEU A 693 -8.40 2.21 13.91
N GLU A 694 -7.84 1.45 12.98
CA GLU A 694 -6.74 1.88 12.10
C GLU A 694 -7.16 3.07 11.23
N LEU A 695 -8.38 3.06 10.68
CA LEU A 695 -8.96 4.22 9.99
C LEU A 695 -9.16 5.44 10.89
N LYS A 696 -9.22 5.23 12.21
CA LYS A 696 -9.28 6.28 13.23
C LYS A 696 -7.91 6.66 13.78
N GLY A 697 -6.83 6.07 13.26
CA GLY A 697 -5.46 6.38 13.62
C GLY A 697 -4.87 5.56 14.76
N PHE A 698 -5.60 4.58 15.30
CA PHE A 698 -5.09 3.66 16.34
C PHE A 698 -4.54 2.37 15.72
N ARG A 699 -3.37 1.93 16.18
CA ARG A 699 -2.85 0.58 15.92
C ARG A 699 -3.55 -0.45 16.79
N ASP A 700 -3.37 -1.71 16.39
CA ASP A 700 -3.58 -2.83 17.30
C ASP A 700 -2.76 -2.61 18.58
N ASP A 701 -3.38 -2.92 19.72
CA ASP A 701 -2.70 -2.85 21.02
C ASP A 701 -2.04 -1.49 21.35
N GLU A 702 -2.64 -0.37 20.91
CA GLU A 702 -2.08 0.97 21.19
C GLU A 702 -2.85 1.75 22.27
N ILE A 703 -4.11 1.41 22.52
CA ILE A 703 -4.96 2.16 23.44
C ILE A 703 -4.48 1.97 24.89
N ALA A 704 -4.15 3.08 25.56
CA ALA A 704 -3.66 3.08 26.94
C ALA A 704 -4.59 3.80 27.93
N SER A 705 -5.38 4.79 27.49
CA SER A 705 -6.36 5.49 28.34
C SER A 705 -7.59 5.97 27.55
N LEU A 706 -8.67 6.36 28.25
CA LEU A 706 -9.91 6.84 27.62
C LEU A 706 -10.79 7.71 28.52
N LYS A 707 -11.56 8.60 27.89
CA LYS A 707 -12.66 9.38 28.49
C LYS A 707 -14.00 8.88 27.95
N ILE A 708 -15.00 8.74 28.82
CA ILE A 708 -16.34 8.22 28.51
C ILE A 708 -17.38 9.23 29.01
N ALA A 709 -18.18 9.78 28.09
CA ALA A 709 -19.31 10.65 28.43
C ALA A 709 -20.43 9.88 29.15
N LYS A 710 -21.23 10.60 29.95
CA LYS A 710 -22.40 10.01 30.63
C LYS A 710 -23.38 9.42 29.62
N GLY A 711 -23.96 8.27 29.95
CA GLY A 711 -24.88 7.56 29.06
C GLY A 711 -24.21 6.61 28.06
N TYR A 712 -22.88 6.47 28.11
CA TYR A 712 -22.12 5.55 27.27
C TYR A 712 -21.37 4.52 28.12
N LYS A 713 -21.08 3.37 27.52
CA LYS A 713 -20.11 2.39 28.04
C LYS A 713 -19.29 1.84 26.89
N VAL A 714 -18.07 1.44 27.21
CA VAL A 714 -17.10 0.90 26.26
C VAL A 714 -16.81 -0.54 26.64
N ILE A 715 -16.75 -1.42 25.65
CA ILE A 715 -16.28 -2.80 25.80
C ILE A 715 -15.04 -2.94 24.94
N LEU A 716 -13.88 -3.11 25.59
CA LEU A 716 -12.60 -3.42 24.94
C LEU A 716 -12.50 -4.93 24.77
N TYR A 717 -11.90 -5.38 23.68
CA TYR A 717 -11.62 -6.78 23.39
C TYR A 717 -10.14 -6.96 23.06
N GLU A 718 -9.56 -8.02 23.61
CA GLU A 718 -8.15 -8.39 23.41
C GLU A 718 -7.87 -8.85 21.99
N ASP A 719 -8.83 -9.48 21.31
CA ASP A 719 -8.68 -9.92 19.93
C ASP A 719 -9.63 -9.14 19.00
N ASP A 720 -9.27 -9.05 17.72
CA ASP A 720 -10.14 -8.45 16.70
C ASP A 720 -11.46 -9.23 16.52
N ASN A 721 -12.46 -8.58 15.93
CA ASN A 721 -13.82 -9.09 15.73
C ASN A 721 -14.53 -9.45 17.04
N PHE A 722 -14.23 -8.72 18.12
CA PHE A 722 -14.87 -8.82 19.43
C PHE A 722 -14.68 -10.17 20.10
N LYS A 723 -13.47 -10.73 19.98
CA LYS A 723 -13.06 -12.02 20.55
C LYS A 723 -12.09 -11.82 21.72
N GLY A 724 -11.59 -12.92 22.28
CA GLY A 724 -10.62 -12.88 23.37
C GLY A 724 -11.20 -12.43 24.71
N ALA A 725 -10.33 -12.03 25.63
CA ALA A 725 -10.75 -11.39 26.87
C ALA A 725 -11.46 -10.07 26.56
N SER A 726 -12.34 -9.61 27.46
CA SER A 726 -13.00 -8.31 27.32
C SER A 726 -13.05 -7.53 28.63
N LYS A 727 -13.10 -6.19 28.52
CA LYS A 727 -13.21 -5.27 29.66
C LYS A 727 -14.25 -4.20 29.39
N THR A 728 -15.25 -4.09 30.27
CA THR A 728 -16.28 -3.05 30.19
C THR A 728 -15.95 -1.87 31.10
N LEU A 729 -16.07 -0.66 30.57
CA LEU A 729 -15.80 0.60 31.26
C LEU A 729 -16.98 1.55 31.08
N THR A 730 -17.36 2.23 32.15
CA THR A 730 -18.51 3.17 32.19
C THR A 730 -18.12 4.58 32.64
N VAL A 731 -16.84 4.79 32.99
CA VAL A 731 -16.28 6.05 33.46
C VAL A 731 -14.87 6.24 32.89
N ASN A 732 -14.37 7.47 32.91
CA ASN A 732 -13.01 7.82 32.50
C ASN A 732 -11.97 6.92 33.19
N ASN A 733 -10.93 6.54 32.44
CA ASN A 733 -9.82 5.75 32.96
C ASN A 733 -8.49 6.32 32.43
N GLY A 734 -7.69 6.89 33.33
CA GLY A 734 -6.42 7.55 32.98
C GLY A 734 -5.29 6.57 32.61
N CYS A 735 -5.39 5.29 32.96
CA CYS A 735 -4.41 4.28 32.54
C CYS A 735 -5.02 2.89 32.71
N LEU A 736 -5.10 2.12 31.61
CA LEU A 736 -5.81 0.85 31.58
C LEU A 736 -5.17 -0.28 32.42
N GLY A 737 -4.01 -0.04 33.02
CA GLY A 737 -3.29 -1.00 33.85
C GLY A 737 -2.83 -2.20 33.04
N ASN A 738 -3.17 -3.42 33.47
CA ASN A 738 -2.87 -4.66 32.72
C ASN A 738 -3.60 -4.80 31.38
N TRP A 739 -4.45 -3.84 31.03
CA TRP A 739 -5.15 -3.73 29.74
C TRP A 739 -4.58 -2.63 28.85
N LYS A 740 -3.55 -1.91 29.31
CA LYS A 740 -2.79 -1.00 28.46
C LYS A 740 -2.23 -1.81 27.29
N ASN A 741 -2.39 -1.30 26.08
CA ASN A 741 -1.79 -1.86 24.88
C ASN A 741 -2.20 -3.33 24.64
N ARG A 742 -3.50 -3.62 24.76
CA ARG A 742 -4.11 -4.97 24.61
C ARG A 742 -5.50 -4.92 23.96
N THR A 743 -5.76 -3.91 23.14
CA THR A 743 -7.10 -3.69 22.60
C THR A 743 -7.05 -3.69 21.09
N SER A 744 -7.63 -4.73 20.49
CA SER A 744 -7.73 -4.88 19.03
C SER A 744 -9.11 -4.55 18.47
N SER A 745 -10.16 -4.62 19.29
CA SER A 745 -11.50 -4.20 18.86
C SER A 745 -12.34 -3.63 20.01
N VAL A 746 -13.27 -2.74 19.69
CA VAL A 746 -14.02 -1.96 20.66
C VAL A 746 -15.50 -1.87 20.30
N LYS A 747 -16.38 -1.96 21.30
CA LYS A 747 -17.78 -1.57 21.17
C LYS A 747 -18.07 -0.35 22.03
N VAL A 748 -18.51 0.73 21.40
CA VAL A 748 -19.08 1.89 22.08
C VAL A 748 -20.59 1.75 22.03
N VAL A 749 -21.23 1.62 23.20
CA VAL A 749 -22.66 1.36 23.29
C VAL A 749 -23.32 2.29 24.29
N ALA A 750 -24.61 2.53 24.11
CA ALA A 750 -25.41 3.26 25.08
C ALA A 750 -25.44 2.54 26.44
N ASN A 751 -25.63 3.32 27.49
CA ASN A 751 -25.75 2.89 28.87
C ASN A 751 -26.81 3.74 29.59
N GLY A 752 -28.00 3.79 29.00
CA GLY A 752 -29.16 4.52 29.53
C GLY A 752 -30.12 3.66 30.36
N GLU A 753 -31.14 4.29 30.92
CA GLU A 753 -32.21 3.65 31.71
C GLU A 753 -33.07 2.73 30.84
N THR A 754 -33.39 1.53 31.31
CA THR A 754 -34.16 0.53 30.57
C THR A 754 -35.49 0.26 31.29
N GLY A 755 -36.52 1.05 30.99
CA GLY A 755 -37.81 0.89 31.65
C GLY A 755 -38.86 1.95 31.33
N LEU A 756 -38.53 2.91 30.46
CA LEU A 756 -39.35 4.08 30.16
C LEU A 756 -40.28 3.89 28.95
N GLY A 757 -40.57 2.64 28.55
CA GLY A 757 -41.48 2.39 27.44
C GLY A 757 -42.91 2.83 27.78
N GLY A 758 -43.59 3.53 26.87
CA GLY A 758 -44.97 3.97 27.05
C GLY A 758 -45.26 5.38 26.55
N THR A 759 -46.46 5.87 26.88
CA THR A 759 -46.96 7.17 26.43
C THR A 759 -46.86 8.22 27.54
N TYR A 760 -46.25 9.36 27.23
CA TYR A 760 -45.95 10.41 28.20
C TYR A 760 -46.21 11.80 27.64
N SER A 761 -46.52 12.74 28.53
CA SER A 761 -46.24 14.15 28.32
C SER A 761 -44.92 14.50 29.02
N LEU A 762 -44.03 15.22 28.32
CA LEU A 762 -42.71 15.58 28.83
C LEU A 762 -42.76 17.03 29.34
N LYS A 763 -42.62 17.22 30.65
CA LYS A 763 -42.60 18.54 31.27
C LYS A 763 -41.17 18.99 31.53
N ASN A 764 -40.79 20.15 31.02
CA ASN A 764 -39.49 20.74 31.26
C ASN A 764 -39.39 21.28 32.69
N ILE A 765 -38.31 20.97 33.41
CA ILE A 765 -38.17 21.36 34.83
C ILE A 765 -37.85 22.85 35.00
N ASN A 766 -37.09 23.43 34.08
CA ASN A 766 -36.71 24.83 34.17
C ASN A 766 -37.92 25.76 33.98
N SER A 767 -38.76 25.49 32.97
CA SER A 767 -39.91 26.35 32.63
C SER A 767 -41.24 25.93 33.27
N GLY A 768 -41.40 24.64 33.58
CA GLY A 768 -42.68 24.04 33.94
C GLY A 768 -43.66 23.84 32.77
N LEU A 769 -43.25 24.18 31.54
CA LEU A 769 -44.02 23.99 30.31
C LEU A 769 -43.79 22.60 29.71
N PHE A 770 -44.59 22.25 28.71
CA PHE A 770 -44.60 20.92 28.10
C PHE A 770 -43.95 20.95 26.73
N LEU A 771 -43.27 19.85 26.38
CA LEU A 771 -42.85 19.59 25.01
C LEU A 771 -44.09 19.54 24.11
N ASP A 772 -44.04 20.27 23.00
CA ASP A 772 -45.14 20.50 22.09
C ASP A 772 -44.63 20.52 20.65
N VAL A 773 -45.38 19.89 19.74
CA VAL A 773 -45.14 20.06 18.30
C VAL A 773 -45.95 21.25 17.80
N ARG A 774 -45.24 22.21 17.19
CA ARG A 774 -45.81 23.45 16.67
C ARG A 774 -46.89 23.16 15.61
N GLY A 775 -48.02 23.87 15.72
CA GLY A 775 -49.17 23.72 14.82
C GLY A 775 -50.30 22.86 15.38
N GLY A 776 -50.20 22.38 16.63
CA GLY A 776 -51.27 21.61 17.25
C GLY A 776 -51.49 20.27 16.55
N LEU A 777 -52.74 19.80 16.52
CA LEU A 777 -53.14 18.60 15.78
C LEU A 777 -52.90 18.70 14.27
N GLY A 778 -52.84 19.91 13.70
CA GLY A 778 -52.55 20.14 12.28
C GLY A 778 -51.05 20.15 11.94
N GLY A 779 -50.16 20.21 12.93
CA GLY A 779 -48.72 20.18 12.74
C GLY A 779 -48.24 18.77 12.44
N VAL A 780 -48.57 18.21 11.27
CA VAL A 780 -48.25 16.82 10.88
C VAL A 780 -47.12 16.72 9.85
N SER A 781 -46.61 17.85 9.35
CA SER A 781 -45.55 17.90 8.35
C SER A 781 -44.18 17.51 8.91
N ASP A 782 -43.29 17.00 8.06
CA ASP A 782 -41.87 16.84 8.40
C ASP A 782 -41.24 18.22 8.62
N GLY A 783 -40.38 18.34 9.63
CA GLY A 783 -39.77 19.62 10.03
C GLY A 783 -40.68 20.50 10.90
N ALA A 784 -41.86 20.02 11.34
CA ALA A 784 -42.64 20.79 12.30
C ALA A 784 -41.88 20.86 13.63
N ASN A 785 -41.68 22.09 14.12
CA ASN A 785 -40.76 22.38 15.21
C ASN A 785 -41.20 21.78 16.56
N ALA A 786 -40.25 21.29 17.35
CA ALA A 786 -40.47 20.97 18.76
C ALA A 786 -40.21 22.21 19.62
N GLN A 787 -41.15 22.55 20.49
CA GLN A 787 -41.14 23.78 21.29
C GLN A 787 -41.71 23.54 22.68
N LEU A 788 -41.65 24.56 23.54
CA LEU A 788 -42.39 24.59 24.79
C LEU A 788 -43.77 25.22 24.62
N TRP A 789 -44.80 24.64 25.26
CA TRP A 789 -46.13 25.25 25.31
C TRP A 789 -46.88 24.95 26.62
N HIS A 790 -47.95 25.71 26.87
CA HIS A 790 -48.85 25.46 27.99
C HIS A 790 -49.56 24.10 27.81
N LYS A 791 -49.85 23.42 28.93
CA LYS A 791 -50.58 22.15 28.92
C LYS A 791 -51.94 22.32 28.24
N ASN A 792 -52.16 21.57 27.16
CA ASN A 792 -53.40 21.65 26.38
C ASN A 792 -54.17 20.31 26.30
N ASN A 793 -53.63 19.22 26.86
CA ASN A 793 -54.19 17.86 26.81
C ASN A 793 -54.46 17.34 25.38
N GLN A 794 -53.81 17.90 24.36
CA GLN A 794 -53.93 17.46 22.98
C GLN A 794 -52.83 16.45 22.61
N ALA A 795 -53.07 15.68 21.55
CA ALA A 795 -52.15 14.63 21.10
C ALA A 795 -50.79 15.16 20.59
N ASN A 796 -50.67 16.45 20.29
CA ASN A 796 -49.40 17.09 19.91
C ASN A 796 -48.45 17.37 21.09
N GLN A 797 -48.90 17.17 22.34
CA GLN A 797 -48.09 17.17 23.57
C GLN A 797 -47.96 15.77 24.19
N THR A 798 -48.30 14.74 23.41
CA THR A 798 -48.27 13.34 23.83
C THR A 798 -47.23 12.60 23.00
N PHE A 799 -46.30 11.93 23.67
CA PHE A 799 -45.17 11.26 23.02
C PHE A 799 -45.07 9.81 23.46
N ASN A 800 -44.89 8.91 22.49
CA ASN A 800 -44.61 7.51 22.73
C ASN A 800 -43.09 7.28 22.75
N LEU A 801 -42.60 6.72 23.85
CA LEU A 801 -41.21 6.27 24.00
C LEU A 801 -41.14 4.79 23.67
N LYS A 802 -40.47 4.45 22.55
CA LYS A 802 -40.20 3.06 22.16
C LYS A 802 -38.74 2.73 22.46
N HIS A 803 -38.52 1.77 23.36
CA HIS A 803 -37.17 1.29 23.70
C HIS A 803 -36.58 0.47 22.56
N LEU A 804 -35.34 0.79 22.18
CA LEU A 804 -34.57 0.08 21.15
C LEU A 804 -33.46 -0.81 21.74
N GLY A 805 -33.30 -0.82 23.06
CA GLY A 805 -32.24 -1.54 23.77
C GLY A 805 -31.18 -0.60 24.37
N ASN A 806 -30.50 -1.06 25.43
CA ASN A 806 -29.42 -0.32 26.13
C ASN A 806 -29.77 1.12 26.59
N GLY A 807 -31.07 1.41 26.74
CA GLY A 807 -31.59 2.70 27.17
C GLY A 807 -31.72 3.74 26.06
N VAL A 808 -31.64 3.29 24.80
CA VAL A 808 -31.95 4.08 23.61
C VAL A 808 -33.46 4.05 23.35
N TYR A 809 -34.03 5.20 23.00
CA TYR A 809 -35.44 5.38 22.72
C TYR A 809 -35.64 6.18 21.43
N THR A 810 -36.68 5.85 20.66
CA THR A 810 -37.33 6.84 19.79
C THR A 810 -38.45 7.52 20.57
N ILE A 811 -38.58 8.83 20.36
CA ILE A 811 -39.61 9.68 20.98
C ILE A 811 -40.56 10.12 19.87
N THR A 812 -41.78 9.59 19.83
CA THR A 812 -42.71 9.77 18.72
C THR A 812 -43.90 10.64 19.13
N ALA A 813 -44.11 11.76 18.45
CA ALA A 813 -45.30 12.58 18.62
C ALA A 813 -46.54 11.80 18.18
N TYR A 814 -47.54 11.74 19.06
CA TYR A 814 -48.66 10.84 18.88
C TYR A 814 -49.54 11.23 17.69
N HIS A 815 -49.87 12.52 17.54
CA HIS A 815 -50.82 13.01 16.52
C HIS A 815 -50.33 12.81 15.09
N SER A 816 -49.02 12.85 14.86
CA SER A 816 -48.39 12.76 13.54
C SER A 816 -47.76 11.40 13.27
N ALA A 817 -47.57 10.57 14.30
CA ALA A 817 -46.75 9.35 14.26
C ALA A 817 -45.28 9.57 13.83
N LYS A 818 -44.78 10.80 13.98
CA LYS A 818 -43.41 11.22 13.61
C LYS A 818 -42.50 11.29 14.83
N CYS A 819 -41.23 10.93 14.67
CA CYS A 819 -40.26 10.97 15.76
C CYS A 819 -39.59 12.34 15.86
N LEU A 820 -39.12 12.68 17.06
CA LEU A 820 -38.17 13.76 17.24
C LEU A 820 -36.88 13.45 16.47
N ASP A 821 -36.34 14.47 15.82
CA ASP A 821 -35.26 14.41 14.85
C ASP A 821 -34.32 15.57 15.13
N VAL A 822 -33.03 15.28 15.30
CA VAL A 822 -31.99 16.30 15.23
C VAL A 822 -31.83 16.66 13.75
N GLU A 823 -32.21 17.89 13.40
CA GLU A 823 -32.26 18.31 12.00
C GLU A 823 -30.91 18.14 11.30
N GLN A 824 -30.96 17.59 10.07
CA GLN A 824 -29.81 17.39 9.20
C GLN A 824 -28.69 16.52 9.79
N SER A 825 -28.94 15.81 10.90
CA SER A 825 -27.89 15.09 11.65
C SER A 825 -26.72 16.01 12.07
N ASP A 826 -27.04 17.27 12.34
CA ASP A 826 -26.06 18.27 12.80
C ASP A 826 -25.47 17.85 14.16
N TYR A 827 -24.19 18.16 14.40
CA TYR A 827 -23.46 17.88 15.63
C TYR A 827 -23.32 19.12 16.52
N ASP A 828 -23.64 20.31 16.01
CA ASP A 828 -23.39 21.59 16.67
C ASP A 828 -24.40 21.91 17.78
N ASP A 829 -23.97 22.78 18.69
CA ASP A 829 -24.86 23.31 19.73
C ASP A 829 -25.92 24.20 19.07
N ASN A 830 -27.14 24.11 19.59
CA ASN A 830 -28.34 24.78 19.07
C ASN A 830 -28.92 24.17 17.79
N ALA A 831 -28.45 23.01 17.33
CA ALA A 831 -29.15 22.32 16.25
C ALA A 831 -30.59 22.01 16.65
N ASN A 832 -31.51 22.23 15.71
CA ASN A 832 -32.94 22.22 15.96
C ASN A 832 -33.47 20.79 16.20
N ILE A 833 -34.44 20.67 17.11
CA ILE A 833 -35.25 19.46 17.23
C ILE A 833 -36.61 19.70 16.57
N SER A 834 -36.93 18.90 15.56
CA SER A 834 -38.25 18.88 14.93
C SER A 834 -38.81 17.48 14.87
N GLN A 835 -40.06 17.33 14.43
CA GLN A 835 -40.59 16.01 14.12
C GLN A 835 -40.30 15.63 12.66
N ARG A 836 -40.09 14.34 12.40
CA ARG A 836 -39.93 13.80 11.05
C ARG A 836 -40.47 12.38 10.95
N THR A 837 -40.81 11.97 9.74
CA THR A 837 -41.02 10.56 9.38
C THR A 837 -39.92 9.71 9.99
N ASN A 838 -40.30 8.63 10.68
CA ASN A 838 -39.37 7.74 11.36
C ASN A 838 -38.64 6.85 10.34
N TYR A 839 -37.34 7.08 10.20
CA TYR A 839 -36.44 6.33 9.32
C TYR A 839 -35.54 5.36 10.11
N GLU A 840 -35.78 5.22 11.42
CA GLU A 840 -34.89 4.50 12.35
C GLU A 840 -33.44 5.03 12.35
N ALA A 841 -33.25 6.26 11.88
CA ALA A 841 -31.95 6.89 11.77
C ALA A 841 -31.38 7.27 13.16
N LEU A 842 -30.05 7.28 13.31
CA LEU A 842 -29.40 7.55 14.60
C LEU A 842 -29.71 8.96 15.14
N ASN A 843 -29.96 9.94 14.27
CA ASN A 843 -30.35 11.30 14.65
C ASN A 843 -31.79 11.39 15.20
N GLN A 844 -32.54 10.29 15.20
CA GLN A 844 -33.89 10.14 15.74
C GLN A 844 -33.91 9.29 17.02
N GLN A 845 -32.73 8.94 17.54
CA GLN A 845 -32.56 8.05 18.67
C GLN A 845 -31.90 8.80 19.83
N PHE A 846 -32.44 8.59 21.04
CA PHE A 846 -32.00 9.30 22.24
C PHE A 846 -31.75 8.34 23.40
N ILE A 847 -30.62 8.51 24.08
CA ILE A 847 -30.26 7.77 25.29
C ILE A 847 -30.93 8.46 26.48
N ALA A 848 -31.79 7.76 27.20
CA ALA A 848 -32.39 8.27 28.43
C ALA A 848 -31.43 8.04 29.61
N ILE A 849 -31.03 9.10 30.31
CA ILE A 849 -30.19 9.00 31.51
C ILE A 849 -30.94 9.52 32.75
N PRO A 850 -30.97 8.75 33.84
CA PRO A 850 -31.71 9.13 35.04
C PRO A 850 -31.00 10.28 35.76
N VAL A 851 -31.77 11.25 36.23
CA VAL A 851 -31.31 12.29 37.17
C VAL A 851 -31.69 11.87 38.59
N ASN A 852 -33.00 11.70 38.85
CA ASN A 852 -33.56 11.12 40.07
C ASN A 852 -35.06 10.81 39.87
N GLY A 853 -35.57 9.71 40.42
CA GLY A 853 -37.01 9.37 40.38
C GLY A 853 -37.61 9.39 38.97
N ARG A 854 -38.47 10.38 38.68
CA ARG A 854 -39.17 10.55 37.39
C ARG A 854 -38.54 11.59 36.46
N TYR A 855 -37.33 12.05 36.77
CA TYR A 855 -36.61 13.11 36.05
C TYR A 855 -35.45 12.51 35.23
N TYR A 856 -35.42 12.86 33.95
CA TYR A 856 -34.49 12.30 32.97
C TYR A 856 -33.89 13.38 32.08
N LYS A 857 -32.70 13.12 31.53
CA LYS A 857 -32.21 13.82 30.34
C LYS A 857 -32.23 12.84 29.16
N PHE A 858 -32.33 13.39 27.95
CA PHE A 858 -32.25 12.61 26.72
C PHE A 858 -31.04 13.10 25.92
N ILE A 859 -30.10 12.20 25.65
CA ILE A 859 -28.88 12.47 24.89
C ILE A 859 -29.06 11.98 23.46
N SER A 860 -28.80 12.84 22.47
CA SER A 860 -28.72 12.44 21.06
C SER A 860 -27.63 11.39 20.85
N VAL A 861 -27.98 10.26 20.22
CA VAL A 861 -27.05 9.16 19.96
C VAL A 861 -25.89 9.58 19.06
N ILE A 862 -26.13 10.48 18.09
CA ILE A 862 -25.11 10.90 17.13
C ILE A 862 -24.08 11.86 17.73
N SER A 863 -24.50 12.81 18.57
CA SER A 863 -23.64 13.91 19.02
C SER A 863 -23.20 13.80 20.48
N GLY A 864 -23.89 12.99 21.29
CA GLY A 864 -23.66 12.96 22.73
C GLY A 864 -24.20 14.17 23.49
N LYS A 865 -24.95 15.06 22.82
CA LYS A 865 -25.52 16.28 23.38
C LYS A 865 -26.94 16.05 23.91
N VAL A 866 -27.34 16.79 24.93
CA VAL A 866 -28.69 16.68 25.54
C VAL A 866 -29.71 17.50 24.76
N ILE A 867 -30.97 17.05 24.69
CA ILE A 867 -32.06 17.92 24.24
C ILE A 867 -32.46 18.88 25.36
N ALA A 868 -32.34 20.18 25.07
CA ALA A 868 -32.50 21.28 26.01
C ALA A 868 -33.29 22.43 25.37
N ILE A 869 -33.57 23.46 26.15
CA ILE A 869 -34.24 24.67 25.66
C ILE A 869 -33.21 25.72 25.28
N ALA A 870 -33.34 26.26 24.07
CA ALA A 870 -32.43 27.28 23.55
C ALA A 870 -32.34 28.48 24.51
N GLY A 871 -31.10 28.84 24.88
CA GLY A 871 -30.82 29.93 25.82
C GLY A 871 -31.45 29.77 27.21
N GLU A 872 -31.82 28.54 27.61
CA GLU A 872 -32.53 28.24 28.86
C GLU A 872 -33.85 29.02 29.04
N SER A 873 -34.48 29.43 27.94
CA SER A 873 -35.72 30.21 27.97
C SER A 873 -36.85 29.48 28.70
N THR A 874 -37.66 30.25 29.45
CA THR A 874 -38.86 29.76 30.12
C THR A 874 -40.17 30.21 29.45
N ALA A 875 -40.08 30.88 28.31
CA ALA A 875 -41.24 31.39 27.58
C ALA A 875 -41.98 30.28 26.81
N PRO A 876 -43.31 30.42 26.59
CA PRO A 876 -43.99 29.66 25.54
C PRO A 876 -43.34 29.88 24.17
N GLU A 877 -43.42 28.88 23.29
CA GLU A 877 -42.75 28.81 21.98
C GLU A 877 -41.21 28.76 22.03
N ALA A 878 -40.60 28.67 23.21
CA ALA A 878 -39.16 28.48 23.32
C ALA A 878 -38.71 27.20 22.61
N ASN A 879 -37.65 27.33 21.82
CA ASN A 879 -37.21 26.27 20.92
C ASN A 879 -36.51 25.13 21.66
N VAL A 880 -36.74 23.88 21.21
CA VAL A 880 -36.02 22.71 21.69
C VAL A 880 -34.85 22.44 20.75
N VAL A 881 -33.65 22.33 21.31
CA VAL A 881 -32.39 22.16 20.57
C VAL A 881 -31.55 21.07 21.21
N GLN A 882 -30.57 20.53 20.49
CA GLN A 882 -29.47 19.83 21.17
C GLN A 882 -28.45 20.83 21.71
N PHE A 883 -27.82 20.51 22.84
CA PHE A 883 -26.80 21.34 23.45
C PHE A 883 -25.84 20.52 24.31
N THR A 884 -24.59 20.96 24.43
CA THR A 884 -23.60 20.39 25.35
C THR A 884 -24.15 20.29 26.79
N ASP A 885 -24.00 19.14 27.46
CA ASP A 885 -24.48 18.98 28.84
C ASP A 885 -23.54 19.70 29.84
N THR A 886 -23.97 20.87 30.29
CA THR A 886 -23.30 21.66 31.34
C THR A 886 -23.91 21.43 32.72
N GLY A 887 -24.88 20.50 32.83
CA GLY A 887 -25.68 20.30 34.04
C GLY A 887 -26.93 21.18 34.12
N GLN A 888 -27.31 21.83 33.02
CA GLN A 888 -28.42 22.77 32.92
C GLN A 888 -29.79 22.14 33.24
N ALA A 889 -30.64 22.89 33.96
CA ALA A 889 -31.98 22.46 34.32
C ALA A 889 -32.93 22.39 33.11
N SER A 890 -32.65 23.18 32.07
CA SER A 890 -33.42 23.20 30.81
C SER A 890 -33.30 21.90 30.01
N ALA A 891 -32.35 21.02 30.33
CA ALA A 891 -32.20 19.69 29.73
C ALA A 891 -32.91 18.57 30.52
N VAL A 892 -33.57 18.89 31.64
CA VAL A 892 -34.22 17.90 32.50
C VAL A 892 -35.73 17.88 32.24
N TRP A 893 -36.25 16.67 32.06
CA TRP A 893 -37.64 16.39 31.71
C TRP A 893 -38.29 15.47 32.75
N GLU A 894 -39.47 15.86 33.25
CA GLU A 894 -40.38 15.00 34.01
C GLU A 894 -41.28 14.24 33.03
N LEU A 895 -41.23 12.91 33.09
CA LEU A 895 -42.13 12.04 32.33
C LEU A 895 -43.44 11.88 33.11
N ILE A 896 -44.54 12.36 32.54
CA ILE A 896 -45.88 12.25 33.11
C ILE A 896 -46.67 11.28 32.24
N SER A 897 -47.09 10.13 32.78
CA SER A 897 -47.86 9.14 32.02
C SER A 897 -49.13 9.77 31.42
N ALA A 898 -49.34 9.55 30.14
CA ALA A 898 -50.51 9.99 29.39
C ALA A 898 -51.36 8.76 28.97
N PRO A 899 -52.69 8.88 28.92
CA PRO A 899 -53.56 7.77 28.52
C PRO A 899 -53.30 7.33 27.07
N PRO A 900 -53.63 6.08 26.71
CA PRO A 900 -53.52 5.60 25.34
C PRO A 900 -54.42 6.43 24.43
N VAL A 901 -53.88 6.87 23.30
CA VAL A 901 -54.68 7.31 22.17
C VAL A 901 -54.79 6.08 21.24
N GLY A 902 -55.89 5.89 20.51
CA GLY A 902 -56.08 4.73 19.65
C GLY A 902 -55.35 4.87 18.31
N ASN A 903 -55.41 3.85 17.47
CA ASN A 903 -54.88 3.81 16.10
C ASN A 903 -55.96 3.56 15.04
N GLY A 904 -57.17 4.05 15.31
CA GLY A 904 -58.34 3.92 14.44
C GLY A 904 -58.14 4.46 13.02
N ASP A 905 -58.85 3.84 12.07
CA ASP A 905 -58.84 4.18 10.65
C ASP A 905 -60.12 4.87 10.16
N GLY A 906 -61.20 4.88 10.96
CA GLY A 906 -62.50 5.45 10.63
C GLY A 906 -63.68 4.52 10.94
N LEU A 907 -64.86 4.74 10.36
CA LEU A 907 -66.00 3.82 10.37
C LEU A 907 -66.34 3.37 8.95
N THR A 908 -66.85 2.15 8.79
CA THR A 908 -67.33 1.65 7.49
C THR A 908 -68.72 2.24 7.21
N GLY A 909 -68.81 3.17 6.26
CA GLY A 909 -70.05 3.75 5.75
C GLY A 909 -70.60 2.95 4.57
N ASP A 910 -71.78 2.35 4.73
CA ASP A 910 -72.59 1.77 3.65
C ASP A 910 -73.60 2.82 3.16
N TYR A 911 -73.57 3.15 1.87
CA TYR A 911 -74.38 4.19 1.24
C TYR A 911 -75.48 3.57 0.38
N TYR A 912 -76.69 4.10 0.47
CA TYR A 912 -77.89 3.54 -0.14
C TYR A 912 -78.74 4.63 -0.82
N ASN A 913 -79.39 4.30 -1.94
CA ASN A 913 -80.54 5.06 -2.43
C ASN A 913 -81.79 4.60 -1.69
N GLY A 914 -82.67 5.55 -1.38
CA GLY A 914 -83.83 5.39 -0.53
C GLY A 914 -83.54 5.67 0.94
N MET A 915 -84.52 6.25 1.63
CA MET A 915 -84.42 6.65 3.05
C MET A 915 -84.40 5.47 4.02
N GLU A 916 -84.73 4.25 3.58
CA GLU A 916 -84.81 3.06 4.44
C GLU A 916 -83.80 1.98 4.02
N PHE A 917 -82.62 2.41 3.58
CA PHE A 917 -81.52 1.55 3.11
C PHE A 917 -81.92 0.66 1.92
N ASP A 918 -82.76 1.18 1.03
CA ASP A 918 -83.45 0.40 0.01
C ASP A 918 -82.48 -0.26 -0.99
N THR A 919 -81.59 0.53 -1.61
CA THR A 919 -80.64 0.04 -2.62
C THR A 919 -79.22 0.41 -2.25
N HIS A 920 -78.41 -0.58 -1.85
CA HIS A 920 -76.98 -0.36 -1.58
C HIS A 920 -76.25 0.08 -2.85
N VAL A 921 -75.46 1.15 -2.76
CA VAL A 921 -74.67 1.71 -3.85
C VAL A 921 -73.19 1.36 -3.69
N PHE A 922 -72.56 1.80 -2.61
CA PHE A 922 -71.16 1.50 -2.31
C PHE A 922 -70.89 1.51 -0.80
N SER A 923 -69.70 1.04 -0.43
CA SER A 923 -69.18 1.13 0.94
C SER A 923 -67.80 1.81 0.91
N ARG A 924 -67.48 2.63 1.91
CA ARG A 924 -66.13 3.17 2.12
C ARG A 924 -65.81 3.29 3.61
N VAL A 925 -64.55 3.54 3.94
CA VAL A 925 -64.16 3.92 5.30
C VAL A 925 -64.13 5.43 5.38
N ASP A 926 -64.96 5.99 6.27
CA ASP A 926 -65.00 7.42 6.56
C ASP A 926 -64.15 7.70 7.80
N PRO A 927 -63.08 8.52 7.70
CA PRO A 927 -62.09 8.71 8.76
C PRO A 927 -62.70 9.31 10.03
N ASP A 928 -63.65 10.22 9.88
CA ASP A 928 -64.48 10.79 10.92
C ASP A 928 -65.90 10.98 10.37
N ILE A 929 -66.86 11.30 11.24
CA ILE A 929 -68.22 11.65 10.84
C ILE A 929 -68.39 13.15 11.07
N ASP A 930 -67.98 13.94 10.09
CA ASP A 930 -68.17 15.40 10.03
C ASP A 930 -68.49 15.82 8.59
N PHE A 931 -69.64 15.38 8.09
CA PHE A 931 -70.05 15.58 6.70
C PHE A 931 -70.97 16.78 6.51
N ASP A 932 -70.74 17.51 5.43
CA ASP A 932 -71.60 18.57 4.90
C ASP A 932 -71.59 18.46 3.37
N TRP A 933 -72.63 17.85 2.81
CA TRP A 933 -72.79 17.63 1.37
C TRP A 933 -73.58 18.75 0.69
N GLY A 934 -74.14 19.71 1.44
CA GLY A 934 -75.01 20.76 0.90
C GLY A 934 -76.19 20.13 0.16
N GLU A 935 -76.52 20.63 -1.04
CA GLU A 935 -77.55 20.06 -1.94
C GLU A 935 -76.98 18.94 -2.85
N GLY A 936 -75.86 18.33 -2.47
CA GLY A 936 -75.10 17.36 -3.26
C GLY A 936 -75.21 15.94 -2.76
N SER A 937 -74.71 14.99 -3.57
CA SER A 937 -74.69 13.56 -3.24
C SER A 937 -73.38 13.15 -2.54
N PRO A 938 -73.41 12.19 -1.59
CA PRO A 938 -72.23 11.70 -0.88
C PRO A 938 -71.25 10.88 -1.72
N GLY A 939 -71.65 10.50 -2.95
CA GLY A 939 -70.77 9.82 -3.90
C GLY A 939 -71.48 9.37 -5.17
N SER A 940 -70.69 9.03 -6.19
CA SER A 940 -71.22 8.60 -7.49
C SER A 940 -72.17 7.39 -7.35
N GLY A 941 -73.37 7.52 -7.92
CA GLY A 941 -74.41 6.50 -7.89
C GLY A 941 -75.38 6.63 -6.71
N VAL A 942 -75.09 7.48 -5.72
CA VAL A 942 -76.05 7.85 -4.68
C VAL A 942 -76.90 9.02 -5.18
N ASP A 943 -78.21 8.96 -5.00
CA ASP A 943 -79.14 10.04 -5.40
C ASP A 943 -78.81 11.35 -4.63
N THR A 944 -79.19 12.50 -5.19
CA THR A 944 -79.00 13.80 -4.52
C THR A 944 -79.94 13.98 -3.35
N ASP A 945 -81.15 13.43 -3.47
CA ASP A 945 -82.19 13.45 -2.46
C ASP A 945 -82.68 12.02 -2.22
N GLY A 946 -83.19 11.74 -1.02
CA GLY A 946 -83.84 10.47 -0.70
C GLY A 946 -82.85 9.31 -0.62
N TYR A 947 -81.77 9.48 0.15
CA TYR A 947 -80.74 8.47 0.34
C TYR A 947 -80.47 8.20 1.84
N SER A 948 -79.71 7.15 2.15
CA SER A 948 -79.36 6.83 3.53
C SER A 948 -77.95 6.27 3.66
N VAL A 949 -77.37 6.43 4.86
CA VAL A 949 -76.02 5.98 5.19
C VAL A 949 -76.01 5.26 6.53
N ARG A 950 -75.30 4.13 6.59
CA ARG A 950 -75.04 3.40 7.83
C ARG A 950 -73.54 3.30 8.06
N TRP A 951 -73.03 3.97 9.08
CA TRP A 951 -71.66 3.82 9.57
C TRP A 951 -71.59 2.76 10.66
N THR A 952 -70.68 1.81 10.53
CA THR A 952 -70.44 0.72 11.49
C THR A 952 -68.95 0.55 11.80
N GLY A 953 -68.64 0.21 13.05
CA GLY A 953 -67.28 -0.03 13.47
C GLY A 953 -67.15 -0.13 14.99
N LYS A 954 -66.00 0.29 15.52
CA LYS A 954 -65.76 0.42 16.96
C LYS A 954 -65.35 1.84 17.35
N VAL A 955 -65.66 2.24 18.57
CA VAL A 955 -65.13 3.45 19.23
C VAL A 955 -64.26 3.06 20.43
N GLU A 956 -63.13 3.73 20.64
CA GLU A 956 -62.22 3.53 21.79
C GLU A 956 -62.16 4.80 22.66
N PRO A 957 -62.59 4.79 23.93
CA PRO A 957 -62.52 5.94 24.82
C PRO A 957 -61.09 6.24 25.24
N ARG A 958 -60.73 7.54 25.34
CA ARG A 958 -59.44 7.99 25.89
C ARG A 958 -59.36 7.90 27.42
N TYR A 959 -60.52 8.00 28.08
CA TYR A 959 -60.65 8.05 29.53
C TYR A 959 -61.77 7.12 29.98
N SER A 960 -61.72 6.64 31.22
CA SER A 960 -62.83 5.87 31.79
C SER A 960 -63.85 6.83 32.41
N GLY A 961 -65.15 6.60 32.18
CA GLY A 961 -66.22 7.42 32.74
C GLY A 961 -67.49 7.46 31.87
N GLU A 962 -68.43 8.32 32.25
CA GLU A 962 -69.64 8.57 31.45
C GLU A 962 -69.31 9.46 30.24
N TYR A 963 -69.63 8.98 29.04
CA TYR A 963 -69.51 9.71 27.79
C TYR A 963 -70.87 10.21 27.31
N THR A 964 -70.92 11.46 26.85
CA THR A 964 -72.07 11.99 26.10
C THR A 964 -71.72 12.00 24.61
N PHE A 965 -72.53 11.34 23.79
CA PHE A 965 -72.46 11.39 22.32
C PHE A 965 -73.49 12.38 21.79
N TYR A 966 -73.14 13.10 20.72
CA TYR A 966 -73.99 14.09 20.06
C TYR A 966 -74.04 13.83 18.56
N VAL A 967 -75.24 13.88 17.97
CA VAL A 967 -75.45 13.80 16.51
C VAL A 967 -76.26 15.00 16.03
N THR A 968 -75.72 15.74 15.07
CA THR A 968 -76.41 16.79 14.31
C THR A 968 -76.49 16.35 12.86
N SER A 969 -77.68 16.37 12.25
CA SER A 969 -77.84 15.96 10.85
C SER A 969 -79.07 16.58 10.18
N ASP A 970 -79.09 16.53 8.85
CA ASP A 970 -80.19 16.87 7.93
C ASP A 970 -80.39 15.67 6.98
N ASN A 971 -81.24 14.68 7.22
CA ASN A 971 -82.36 14.63 8.16
C ASN A 971 -82.18 13.61 9.30
N GLY A 972 -82.86 12.46 9.26
CA GLY A 972 -83.01 11.58 10.42
C GLY A 972 -81.76 10.77 10.76
N ARG A 973 -81.68 10.31 12.02
CA ARG A 973 -80.50 9.65 12.60
C ARG A 973 -80.81 8.69 13.73
N ARG A 974 -80.01 7.64 13.86
CA ARG A 974 -80.02 6.73 15.02
C ARG A 974 -78.60 6.33 15.40
N LEU A 975 -78.27 6.32 16.69
CA LEU A 975 -76.93 5.96 17.20
C LEU A 975 -77.02 4.82 18.21
N TRP A 976 -76.26 3.75 17.96
CA TRP A 976 -75.99 2.69 18.92
C TRP A 976 -74.53 2.73 19.36
N VAL A 977 -74.29 2.56 20.66
CA VAL A 977 -72.96 2.33 21.24
C VAL A 977 -73.04 1.10 22.13
N ASN A 978 -72.11 0.16 21.95
CA ASN A 978 -72.09 -1.15 22.61
C ASN A 978 -73.41 -1.95 22.47
N GLY A 979 -74.10 -1.78 21.33
CA GLY A 979 -75.39 -2.40 21.06
C GLY A 979 -76.61 -1.71 21.69
N GLU A 980 -76.41 -0.69 22.54
CA GLU A 980 -77.48 0.10 23.15
C GLU A 980 -77.88 1.29 22.25
N LEU A 981 -79.17 1.45 21.98
CA LEU A 981 -79.72 2.57 21.19
C LEU A 981 -79.78 3.83 22.06
N ILE A 982 -78.79 4.70 21.93
CA ILE A 982 -78.67 5.91 22.76
C ILE A 982 -79.29 7.16 22.12
N ILE A 983 -79.50 7.16 20.79
CA ILE A 983 -80.24 8.20 20.07
C ILE A 983 -81.18 7.53 19.07
N ASP A 984 -82.50 7.74 19.20
CA ASP A 984 -83.53 7.21 18.29
C ASP A 984 -84.38 8.34 17.69
N LYS A 985 -83.91 8.91 16.58
CA LYS A 985 -84.49 10.08 15.91
C LYS A 985 -84.54 9.90 14.39
N TRP A 986 -85.20 8.84 13.96
CA TRP A 986 -85.51 8.59 12.54
C TRP A 986 -86.70 9.46 12.07
N ILE A 987 -86.52 10.77 12.16
CA ILE A 987 -87.53 11.78 11.89
C ILE A 987 -87.01 12.78 10.86
N ASP A 988 -87.93 13.32 10.07
CA ASP A 988 -87.66 14.31 9.02
C ASP A 988 -87.55 15.72 9.64
N ASP A 989 -86.44 15.98 10.33
CA ASP A 989 -86.03 17.29 10.85
C ASP A 989 -84.57 17.58 10.45
N TRP A 990 -84.10 18.82 10.57
CA TRP A 990 -82.76 19.24 10.13
C TRP A 990 -82.04 20.10 11.17
N ASP A 991 -80.71 19.97 11.23
CA ASP A 991 -79.79 20.76 12.07
C ASP A 991 -80.09 20.77 13.59
N VAL A 992 -80.94 19.86 14.08
CA VAL A 992 -81.18 19.66 15.52
C VAL A 992 -80.11 18.72 16.09
N GLU A 993 -79.47 19.13 17.19
CA GLU A 993 -78.54 18.26 17.92
C GLU A 993 -79.29 17.37 18.91
N TYR A 994 -79.14 16.06 18.75
CA TYR A 994 -79.58 15.07 19.73
C TYR A 994 -78.39 14.46 20.45
N SER A 995 -78.58 14.05 21.70
CA SER A 995 -77.53 13.44 22.50
C SER A 995 -78.02 12.23 23.29
N GLY A 996 -77.08 11.36 23.64
CA GLY A 996 -77.28 10.17 24.47
C GLY A 996 -76.01 9.88 25.27
N THR A 997 -76.15 9.20 26.41
CA THR A 997 -75.06 8.94 27.35
C THR A 997 -74.80 7.44 27.52
N ILE A 998 -73.53 7.07 27.76
CA ILE A 998 -73.11 5.69 28.06
C ILE A 998 -71.79 5.69 28.84
N THR A 999 -71.61 4.75 29.77
CA THR A 999 -70.34 4.60 30.52
C THR A 999 -69.38 3.68 29.77
N LEU A 1000 -68.12 4.13 29.59
CA LEU A 1000 -67.09 3.41 28.84
C LEU A 1000 -65.75 3.40 29.60
N GLU A 1001 -64.90 2.40 29.33
CA GLU A 1001 -63.55 2.25 29.92
C GLU A 1001 -62.45 2.67 28.92
N ALA A 1002 -61.44 3.41 29.40
CA ALA A 1002 -60.31 3.88 28.59
C ALA A 1002 -59.59 2.72 27.89
N GLY A 1003 -59.31 2.87 26.60
CA GLY A 1003 -58.59 1.87 25.79
C GLY A 1003 -59.39 0.63 25.41
N GLN A 1004 -60.65 0.51 25.84
CA GLN A 1004 -61.53 -0.60 25.44
C GLN A 1004 -62.35 -0.22 24.19
N ARG A 1005 -62.40 -1.10 23.19
CA ARG A 1005 -63.19 -0.88 21.97
C ARG A 1005 -64.64 -1.34 22.14
N TYR A 1006 -65.59 -0.47 21.80
CA TYR A 1006 -67.03 -0.73 21.86
C TYR A 1006 -67.64 -0.64 20.46
N ASP A 1007 -68.63 -1.48 20.15
CA ASP A 1007 -69.37 -1.36 18.89
C ASP A 1007 -70.03 0.01 18.76
N ILE A 1008 -69.95 0.61 17.57
CA ILE A 1008 -70.67 1.84 17.24
C ILE A 1008 -71.38 1.68 15.91
N ARG A 1009 -72.65 2.08 15.86
CA ARG A 1009 -73.44 2.14 14.63
C ARG A 1009 -74.19 3.47 14.57
N LEU A 1010 -73.94 4.26 13.54
CA LEU A 1010 -74.69 5.46 13.24
C LEU A 1010 -75.47 5.24 11.94
N GLU A 1011 -76.76 5.50 11.97
CA GLU A 1011 -77.62 5.50 10.81
C GLU A 1011 -78.09 6.92 10.52
N TYR A 1012 -78.23 7.26 9.25
CA TYR A 1012 -78.63 8.57 8.74
C TYR A 1012 -79.49 8.42 7.49
N PHE A 1013 -80.50 9.29 7.31
CA PHE A 1013 -81.16 9.49 6.02
C PHE A 1013 -81.27 10.97 5.67
N GLU A 1014 -81.31 11.21 4.38
CA GLU A 1014 -81.61 12.48 3.74
C GLU A 1014 -82.92 12.30 2.95
N ASN A 1015 -83.84 13.26 3.04
CA ASN A 1015 -85.12 13.23 2.32
C ASN A 1015 -85.13 14.16 1.10
N TYR A 1016 -84.88 15.45 1.33
CA TYR A 1016 -84.71 16.46 0.28
C TYR A 1016 -83.98 17.71 0.80
N GLY A 1017 -83.23 18.37 -0.08
CA GLY A 1017 -82.62 19.67 0.20
C GLY A 1017 -81.19 19.58 0.70
N GLY A 1018 -80.94 20.09 1.91
CA GLY A 1018 -79.59 20.13 2.49
C GLY A 1018 -79.22 18.79 3.13
N ALA A 1019 -77.93 18.44 3.10
CA ALA A 1019 -77.48 17.17 3.66
C ALA A 1019 -76.21 17.33 4.50
N ASN A 1020 -76.29 16.99 5.79
CA ASN A 1020 -75.13 16.98 6.69
C ASN A 1020 -75.29 15.93 7.80
N CYS A 1021 -74.18 15.48 8.38
CA CYS A 1021 -74.17 14.59 9.54
C CYS A 1021 -72.85 14.68 10.32
N ARG A 1022 -72.93 14.93 11.64
CA ARG A 1022 -71.76 15.14 12.51
C ARG A 1022 -71.88 14.36 13.82
N LEU A 1023 -70.85 13.59 14.18
CA LEU A 1023 -70.78 12.79 15.41
C LEU A 1023 -69.71 13.34 16.36
N ARG A 1024 -70.12 13.71 17.57
CA ARG A 1024 -69.25 14.27 18.62
C ARG A 1024 -69.37 13.50 19.92
N TRP A 1025 -68.36 13.64 20.79
CA TRP A 1025 -68.39 13.11 22.15
C TRP A 1025 -67.78 14.07 23.18
N SER A 1026 -68.08 13.89 24.46
CA SER A 1026 -67.45 14.59 25.59
C SER A 1026 -67.46 13.73 26.85
N ASN A 1027 -66.58 14.05 27.81
CA ASN A 1027 -66.65 13.57 29.20
C ASN A 1027 -65.97 14.57 30.17
N ASP A 1028 -65.90 14.27 31.47
CA ASP A 1028 -65.30 15.18 32.46
C ASP A 1028 -63.80 15.47 32.25
N SER A 1029 -63.08 14.58 31.55
CA SER A 1029 -61.64 14.68 31.28
C SER A 1029 -61.31 15.14 29.85
N GLN A 1030 -62.32 15.38 28.99
CA GLN A 1030 -62.13 15.84 27.62
C GLN A 1030 -63.30 16.76 27.15
N PRO A 1031 -63.00 17.89 26.48
CA PRO A 1031 -64.05 18.76 25.95
C PRO A 1031 -64.86 18.07 24.85
N LYS A 1032 -66.01 18.65 24.50
CA LYS A 1032 -66.82 18.22 23.36
C LYS A 1032 -66.04 18.42 22.05
N GLU A 1033 -65.84 17.35 21.30
CA GLU A 1033 -65.11 17.34 20.02
C GLU A 1033 -65.73 16.34 19.04
N ILE A 1034 -65.44 16.48 17.73
CA ILE A 1034 -65.67 15.41 16.74
C ILE A 1034 -64.89 14.19 17.20
N ILE A 1035 -65.51 13.02 17.14
CA ILE A 1035 -64.79 11.80 17.52
C ILE A 1035 -63.63 11.62 16.54
N PRO A 1036 -62.38 11.68 17.00
CA PRO A 1036 -61.25 11.72 16.11
C PRO A 1036 -61.05 10.35 15.47
N ARG A 1037 -60.59 10.34 14.21
CA ARG A 1037 -60.31 9.11 13.44
C ARG A 1037 -59.58 8.04 14.23
N ASN A 1038 -58.57 8.44 15.00
CA ASN A 1038 -57.75 7.51 15.74
C ASN A 1038 -58.49 6.80 16.89
N GLN A 1039 -59.74 7.18 17.20
CA GLN A 1039 -60.62 6.50 18.14
C GLN A 1039 -61.77 5.75 17.45
N LEU A 1040 -61.81 5.71 16.12
CA LEU A 1040 -62.83 5.02 15.32
C LEU A 1040 -62.18 3.91 14.48
N TYR A 1041 -62.73 2.70 14.54
CA TYR A 1041 -62.19 1.54 13.85
C TYR A 1041 -63.21 0.96 12.88
N SER A 1042 -62.82 0.79 11.62
CA SER A 1042 -63.73 0.33 10.58
C SER A 1042 -64.20 -1.09 10.85
N ALA A 1043 -65.46 -1.38 10.53
CA ALA A 1043 -65.96 -2.74 10.54
C ALA A 1043 -65.33 -3.49 9.36
N GLY A 1044 -64.23 -4.21 9.62
CA GLY A 1044 -63.55 -5.02 8.61
C GLY A 1044 -64.55 -5.98 7.95
N ARG A 1045 -64.91 -5.74 6.68
CA ARG A 1045 -65.67 -6.69 5.88
C ARG A 1045 -64.72 -7.83 5.50
N THR A 1046 -64.87 -8.98 6.15
CA THR A 1046 -64.30 -10.23 5.63
C THR A 1046 -64.92 -10.48 4.26
N ILE A 1047 -64.20 -10.20 3.17
CA ILE A 1047 -64.60 -10.67 1.85
C ILE A 1047 -64.49 -12.19 1.87
N THR A 1048 -65.59 -12.86 2.17
CA THR A 1048 -65.74 -14.29 1.88
C THR A 1048 -66.18 -14.37 0.42
N VAL A 1049 -65.24 -14.57 -0.49
CA VAL A 1049 -65.59 -14.97 -1.85
C VAL A 1049 -66.15 -16.39 -1.77
N ARG A 1050 -67.48 -16.53 -1.84
CA ARG A 1050 -68.07 -17.77 -2.33
C ARG A 1050 -67.86 -17.78 -3.83
N THR A 1051 -66.82 -18.46 -4.31
CA THR A 1051 -66.83 -18.91 -5.70
C THR A 1051 -67.83 -20.05 -5.80
N GLU A 1052 -68.98 -19.75 -6.41
CA GLU A 1052 -69.72 -20.79 -7.11
C GLU A 1052 -68.76 -21.50 -8.06
N ASN A 1053 -68.87 -22.83 -8.08
CA ASN A 1053 -68.12 -23.71 -8.98
C ASN A 1053 -68.24 -23.22 -10.42
N THR A 1054 -67.19 -22.58 -10.91
CA THR A 1054 -66.85 -22.53 -12.32
C THR A 1054 -65.45 -23.09 -12.47
N SER A 1055 -65.39 -24.25 -13.10
CA SER A 1055 -64.19 -24.96 -13.47
C SER A 1055 -63.26 -24.06 -14.31
N GLY A 1056 -62.17 -23.60 -13.70
CA GLY A 1056 -61.07 -22.92 -14.38
C GLY A 1056 -59.84 -22.82 -13.49
N GLN A 1057 -58.82 -23.66 -13.74
CA GLN A 1057 -57.52 -23.59 -13.06
C GLN A 1057 -56.86 -22.21 -13.26
N GLY A 1058 -56.68 -21.43 -12.19
CA GLY A 1058 -56.02 -20.12 -12.25
C GLY A 1058 -54.88 -19.97 -11.23
N THR A 1059 -53.63 -20.07 -11.69
CA THR A 1059 -52.39 -19.97 -10.90
C THR A 1059 -51.92 -18.52 -10.72
N ASN A 1060 -52.77 -17.65 -10.16
CA ASN A 1060 -52.45 -16.22 -10.03
C ASN A 1060 -51.84 -15.89 -8.66
N ALA A 1061 -50.65 -15.27 -8.68
CA ALA A 1061 -50.02 -14.66 -7.51
C ALA A 1061 -50.29 -13.15 -7.47
N ILE A 1062 -50.51 -12.59 -6.29
CA ILE A 1062 -50.64 -11.16 -6.03
C ILE A 1062 -49.51 -10.76 -5.08
N LEU A 1063 -48.89 -9.61 -5.30
CA LEU A 1063 -47.89 -9.02 -4.41
C LEU A 1063 -48.41 -7.70 -3.89
N TYR A 1064 -48.29 -7.47 -2.59
CA TYR A 1064 -48.75 -6.26 -1.95
C TYR A 1064 -47.92 -5.93 -0.69
N PRO A 1065 -47.63 -4.66 -0.39
CA PRO A 1065 -47.90 -3.51 -1.25
C PRO A 1065 -47.05 -3.56 -2.54
N ASN A 1066 -47.50 -2.88 -3.59
CA ASN A 1066 -46.73 -2.72 -4.81
C ASN A 1066 -47.18 -1.39 -5.46
N PRO A 1067 -46.39 -0.31 -5.33
CA PRO A 1067 -44.99 -0.27 -4.91
C PRO A 1067 -44.70 -0.67 -3.45
N ALA A 1068 -43.49 -1.16 -3.16
CA ALA A 1068 -43.06 -1.63 -1.83
C ALA A 1068 -41.70 -1.02 -1.43
N SER A 1069 -41.56 -0.66 -0.15
CA SER A 1069 -40.35 -0.02 0.39
C SER A 1069 -39.48 -0.95 1.26
N GLY A 1070 -40.01 -2.07 1.75
CA GLY A 1070 -39.28 -2.99 2.64
C GLY A 1070 -39.77 -4.43 2.56
N ASP A 1071 -40.96 -4.71 3.10
CA ASP A 1071 -41.54 -6.05 3.05
C ASP A 1071 -42.58 -6.18 1.95
N LEU A 1072 -42.61 -7.36 1.33
CA LEU A 1072 -43.58 -7.75 0.33
C LEU A 1072 -44.41 -8.93 0.83
N ARG A 1073 -45.73 -8.82 0.80
CA ARG A 1073 -46.64 -9.94 1.08
C ARG A 1073 -47.19 -10.53 -0.21
N LEU A 1074 -47.49 -11.82 -0.15
CA LEU A 1074 -47.84 -12.63 -1.30
C LEU A 1074 -49.18 -13.32 -1.08
N GLN A 1075 -50.08 -13.26 -2.05
CA GLN A 1075 -51.32 -14.05 -2.06
C GLN A 1075 -51.35 -14.98 -3.27
N PHE A 1076 -51.62 -16.26 -3.04
CA PHE A 1076 -51.76 -17.27 -4.09
C PHE A 1076 -52.48 -18.51 -3.56
N ASP A 1077 -53.12 -19.27 -4.46
CA ASP A 1077 -53.90 -20.47 -4.14
C ASP A 1077 -53.02 -21.75 -4.01
N ALA A 1078 -52.11 -21.75 -3.03
CA ALA A 1078 -51.30 -22.91 -2.62
C ALA A 1078 -50.72 -22.75 -1.21
N GLN A 1079 -50.37 -23.86 -0.53
CA GLN A 1079 -49.73 -23.79 0.81
C GLN A 1079 -48.30 -23.22 0.78
N LYS A 1080 -47.62 -23.31 -0.35
CA LYS A 1080 -46.27 -22.78 -0.58
C LYS A 1080 -46.02 -22.54 -2.07
N ALA A 1081 -45.19 -21.57 -2.39
CA ALA A 1081 -44.68 -21.31 -3.73
C ALA A 1081 -43.15 -21.19 -3.69
N ARG A 1082 -42.49 -21.29 -4.86
CA ARG A 1082 -41.09 -20.93 -5.00
C ARG A 1082 -41.00 -19.59 -5.73
N MET A 1083 -40.40 -18.58 -5.10
CA MET A 1083 -40.23 -17.23 -5.65
C MET A 1083 -38.79 -16.99 -6.07
N THR A 1084 -38.56 -16.27 -7.17
CA THR A 1084 -37.24 -15.79 -7.61
C THR A 1084 -37.38 -14.38 -8.17
N VAL A 1085 -36.45 -13.48 -7.87
CA VAL A 1085 -36.51 -12.08 -8.33
C VAL A 1085 -35.36 -11.78 -9.28
N TYR A 1086 -35.69 -11.17 -10.41
CA TYR A 1086 -34.77 -10.72 -11.45
C TYR A 1086 -34.89 -9.21 -11.64
N ASP A 1087 -33.78 -8.56 -11.97
CA ASP A 1087 -33.83 -7.20 -12.48
C ASP A 1087 -34.36 -7.17 -13.93
N MET A 1088 -34.56 -5.96 -14.48
CA MET A 1088 -35.07 -5.78 -15.85
C MET A 1088 -34.09 -6.25 -16.95
N SER A 1089 -32.82 -6.51 -16.62
CA SER A 1089 -31.83 -7.09 -17.55
C SER A 1089 -31.87 -8.63 -17.57
N GLY A 1090 -32.66 -9.24 -16.68
CA GLY A 1090 -32.76 -10.69 -16.52
C GLY A 1090 -31.72 -11.29 -15.57
N ARG A 1091 -30.93 -10.48 -14.86
CA ARG A 1091 -30.01 -10.96 -13.83
C ARG A 1091 -30.78 -11.26 -12.54
N MET A 1092 -30.53 -12.43 -11.96
CA MET A 1092 -31.15 -12.85 -10.70
C MET A 1092 -30.59 -12.03 -9.54
N VAL A 1093 -31.46 -11.35 -8.81
CA VAL A 1093 -31.11 -10.48 -7.67
C VAL A 1093 -31.55 -11.07 -6.32
N ILE A 1094 -32.56 -11.93 -6.32
CA ILE A 1094 -32.92 -12.78 -5.17
C ILE A 1094 -33.01 -14.23 -5.65
N PRO A 1095 -32.19 -15.16 -5.12
CA PRO A 1095 -32.22 -16.56 -5.50
C PRO A 1095 -33.54 -17.23 -5.08
N ALA A 1096 -33.80 -18.40 -5.65
CA ALA A 1096 -35.06 -19.10 -5.43
C ALA A 1096 -35.30 -19.43 -3.95
N MET A 1097 -36.38 -18.90 -3.38
CA MET A 1097 -36.79 -19.13 -1.99
C MET A 1097 -38.20 -19.71 -1.89
N ALA A 1098 -38.47 -20.46 -0.83
CA ALA A 1098 -39.82 -20.94 -0.52
C ALA A 1098 -40.58 -19.83 0.22
N VAL A 1099 -41.82 -19.56 -0.22
CA VAL A 1099 -42.68 -18.52 0.36
C VAL A 1099 -44.07 -19.09 0.64
N ARG A 1100 -44.75 -18.56 1.65
CA ARG A 1100 -46.12 -18.91 2.01
C ARG A 1100 -47.07 -17.72 1.79
N PRO A 1101 -48.38 -17.96 1.59
CA PRO A 1101 -49.35 -16.88 1.53
C PRO A 1101 -49.30 -16.02 2.80
N ASP A 1102 -49.36 -14.70 2.63
CA ASP A 1102 -49.34 -13.64 3.64
C ASP A 1102 -48.09 -13.56 4.54
N GLU A 1103 -47.08 -14.39 4.28
CA GLU A 1103 -45.77 -14.29 4.94
C GLU A 1103 -44.97 -13.12 4.34
N PRO A 1104 -44.41 -12.21 5.17
CA PRO A 1104 -43.62 -11.10 4.67
C PRO A 1104 -42.29 -11.59 4.09
N VAL A 1105 -41.93 -11.05 2.93
CA VAL A 1105 -40.65 -11.26 2.26
C VAL A 1105 -39.88 -9.96 2.30
N ASP A 1106 -38.74 -9.96 2.97
CA ASP A 1106 -37.83 -8.82 3.02
C ASP A 1106 -37.18 -8.59 1.65
N ILE A 1107 -37.45 -7.43 1.06
CA ILE A 1107 -36.86 -6.95 -0.19
C ILE A 1107 -36.04 -5.67 0.02
N SER A 1108 -35.72 -5.31 1.27
CA SER A 1108 -34.98 -4.08 1.63
C SER A 1108 -33.61 -3.96 0.95
N ARG A 1109 -32.96 -5.09 0.64
CA ARG A 1109 -31.65 -5.12 -0.03
C ARG A 1109 -31.72 -4.85 -1.55
N LEU A 1110 -32.91 -4.82 -2.13
CA LEU A 1110 -33.08 -4.43 -3.53
C LEU A 1110 -32.94 -2.91 -3.68
N LYS A 1111 -32.21 -2.47 -4.71
CA LYS A 1111 -32.14 -1.06 -5.07
C LYS A 1111 -33.51 -0.57 -5.56
N MET A 1112 -33.79 0.73 -5.46
CA MET A 1112 -35.00 1.33 -6.05
C MET A 1112 -35.09 1.00 -7.55
N GLY A 1113 -36.26 0.60 -8.03
CA GLY A 1113 -36.44 0.21 -9.44
C GLY A 1113 -37.52 -0.85 -9.67
N GLN A 1114 -37.67 -1.27 -10.93
CA GLN A 1114 -38.62 -2.31 -11.33
C GLN A 1114 -37.95 -3.68 -11.40
N TYR A 1115 -38.68 -4.71 -10.98
CA TYR A 1115 -38.21 -6.09 -10.93
C TYR A 1115 -39.27 -7.06 -11.49
N ILE A 1116 -38.78 -8.20 -11.97
CA ILE A 1116 -39.60 -9.33 -12.41
C ILE A 1116 -39.53 -10.42 -11.33
N VAL A 1117 -40.70 -10.76 -10.76
CA VAL A 1117 -40.83 -11.82 -9.77
C VAL A 1117 -41.47 -13.03 -10.43
N ARG A 1118 -40.75 -14.17 -10.42
CA ARG A 1118 -41.25 -15.45 -10.93
C ARG A 1118 -41.66 -16.35 -9.77
N PHE A 1119 -42.85 -16.92 -9.87
CA PHE A 1119 -43.41 -17.89 -8.92
C PHE A 1119 -43.60 -19.24 -9.59
N HIS A 1120 -43.20 -20.32 -8.93
CA HIS A 1120 -43.63 -21.67 -9.26
C HIS A 1120 -44.66 -22.13 -8.24
N ILE A 1121 -45.90 -22.32 -8.67
CA ILE A 1121 -47.05 -22.68 -7.84
C ILE A 1121 -47.64 -23.97 -8.40
N ASN A 1122 -47.68 -25.04 -7.59
CA ASN A 1122 -48.22 -26.34 -7.99
C ASN A 1122 -47.67 -26.88 -9.34
N GLY A 1123 -46.39 -26.64 -9.63
CA GLY A 1123 -45.72 -27.09 -10.85
C GLY A 1123 -45.90 -26.19 -12.09
N LYS A 1124 -46.62 -25.06 -11.98
CA LYS A 1124 -46.77 -24.05 -13.04
C LYS A 1124 -46.07 -22.74 -12.68
N GLU A 1125 -45.46 -22.08 -13.66
CA GLU A 1125 -44.81 -20.78 -13.50
C GLU A 1125 -45.79 -19.62 -13.74
N THR A 1126 -45.74 -18.58 -12.91
CA THR A 1126 -46.42 -17.29 -13.10
C THR A 1126 -45.46 -16.14 -12.81
N THR A 1127 -45.63 -15.00 -13.47
CA THR A 1127 -44.72 -13.84 -13.38
C THR A 1127 -45.49 -12.58 -13.00
N LYS A 1128 -44.86 -11.73 -12.19
CA LYS A 1128 -45.43 -10.46 -11.72
C LYS A 1128 -44.36 -9.35 -11.66
N HIS A 1129 -44.82 -8.11 -11.74
CA HIS A 1129 -43.95 -6.93 -11.61
C HIS A 1129 -43.92 -6.45 -10.16
N LEU A 1130 -42.74 -6.06 -9.69
CA LEU A 1130 -42.52 -5.42 -8.40
C LEU A 1130 -41.87 -4.05 -8.64
N ILE A 1131 -42.42 -3.01 -8.03
CA ILE A 1131 -41.84 -1.67 -7.98
C ILE A 1131 -41.26 -1.49 -6.58
N LYS A 1132 -39.93 -1.39 -6.48
CA LYS A 1132 -39.22 -1.05 -5.24
C LYS A 1132 -39.10 0.47 -5.18
N GLU A 1133 -39.77 1.06 -4.19
CA GLU A 1133 -39.67 2.48 -3.85
C GLU A 1133 -38.50 2.78 -2.92
#